data_AF-A0A973FW50-F1
#
_entry.id   AF-A0A973FW50-F1
#
_cell.length_a   1.000
_cell.length_b   1.000
_cell.length_c   1.000
_cell.angle_alpha   90.00
_cell.angle_beta   90.00
_cell.angle_gamma   90.00
#
_symmetry.space_group_name_H-M   'P 1'
#
loop_
_entity.id
_entity.type
_entity.pdbx_description
1 polymer ?
#
loop_
_entity_poly.entity_id
_entity_poly.type
_entity_poly.pdbx_seq_one_letter_code
_entity_poly.pdbx_strand_id
1 'polypeptide(L)'
;MKSSYDYDLIVIGAGIAGMVSAVTANGLGKRVAVIEKNRLGGNCTNSTCIPSKALIRLSHVRHDIAHLERLGLLSDSAGEVQGRRIMPHIRRIVERAYEKDRPETFEAIGIQIIKGAASFVDSHRIAANGQIFSARKFIIATGTSPFIPDIPGLPSINFLTNETLYDLEDLPRSVIILGGGVDGLEYASAFAQLGVKTTVVEMAARLLPSADRELVNHLLRSLRMEGIRLLTGAKAVNFCNRQDGVVLKVQGENGLDEEIVADRVLVAVGRTPELGGLCLDKAGVRYNARGIITDRRLRTSAPNIYACGDIAGPYQLATTAETQAIIAATNALLPVKRRVDYRNNVYVVFTEPPLAWIGLTEEEAYGRYGRKLKTYRFHYGGMRRALVDGNEVGMAKILCNGRGRIVGAHILGEGAGEVIHELQVIRAFNKPLYKLQELTHAYPTYAQAIVGRASQLAFLDRIGSNPFVGLALQLLPGFSNRLYLARNRLAETHPVDVFAELQDDEGHFTALAEASAEAAHPGRPGMGNACIIESRKTGEDTVILDIRGELTVSCEKKLSRAFDEGTAATGRILLNLSALAHMDAEGAGLLLANASKAARKRIAVSACGLPGPFLDVFHLTGLDALITLYNDEEDALCCRRFLEKSGLMPGPLPTTDQTLPLSGWAKSVDRLSLSAIPEGVMNINVNGRRTSSPVNGFGRLWEKRYLLRLHSTDLEPRQIISLWRSEFAAFWPKGNHLFPSGNAPIGPGTAALLNLTLPGGLVLATGLTVIHADDTSFSFMTACGHILSGWITFSCFRKKDATFIQVHPLFRAGDPLMELGFRLGAAAQEDRFWHETLGNLARRLGTHGDVAQQDILIDPDIQWHKFANLRYNSAIRSSLYMPVYVLKNIFMVLTGRKRKENP
;
A
#
# COMPACT_ATOMS: atom_id res chain seq x y z
N MET A 1 -3.95 64.67 18.92
CA MET A 1 -3.42 65.23 17.65
C MET A 1 -4.34 64.79 16.52
N LYS A 2 -4.91 65.73 15.74
CA LYS A 2 -5.65 65.39 14.51
C LYS A 2 -4.69 64.63 13.59
N SER A 3 -5.11 63.46 13.11
CA SER A 3 -4.32 62.68 12.15
C SER A 3 -4.12 63.50 10.87
N SER A 4 -2.91 63.50 10.31
CA SER A 4 -2.58 64.13 9.02
C SER A 4 -3.11 63.35 7.80
N TYR A 5 -3.77 62.21 8.04
CA TYR A 5 -4.34 61.33 7.01
C TYR A 5 -5.83 61.12 7.25
N ASP A 6 -6.58 61.00 6.15
CA ASP A 6 -8.02 60.71 6.19
C ASP A 6 -8.29 59.41 6.95
N TYR A 7 -7.49 58.37 6.67
CA TYR A 7 -7.61 57.05 7.29
C TYR A 7 -6.29 56.56 7.92
N ASP A 8 -6.41 55.70 8.93
CA ASP A 8 -5.26 54.99 9.47
C ASP A 8 -4.85 53.83 8.55
N LEU A 9 -5.83 53.19 7.92
CA LEU A 9 -5.65 52.10 6.96
C LEU A 9 -6.66 52.20 5.83
N ILE A 10 -6.19 52.11 4.58
CA ILE A 10 -7.05 51.81 3.42
C ILE A 10 -6.77 50.39 2.95
N VAL A 11 -7.82 49.60 2.76
CA VAL A 11 -7.77 48.27 2.16
C VAL A 11 -8.29 48.34 0.72
N ILE A 12 -7.57 47.75 -0.23
CA ILE A 12 -7.94 47.76 -1.65
C ILE A 12 -8.37 46.35 -2.04
N GLY A 13 -9.64 46.22 -2.43
CA GLY A 13 -10.31 44.94 -2.66
C GLY A 13 -11.10 44.49 -1.42
N ALA A 14 -12.33 44.03 -1.64
CA ALA A 14 -13.28 43.55 -0.64
C ALA A 14 -13.63 42.06 -0.84
N GLY A 15 -12.67 41.26 -1.32
CA GLY A 15 -12.71 39.82 -1.13
C GLY A 15 -12.43 39.42 0.32
N ILE A 16 -12.41 38.10 0.60
CA ILE A 16 -12.24 37.59 1.97
C ILE A 16 -11.02 38.17 2.70
N ALA A 17 -9.87 38.30 2.04
CA ALA A 17 -8.68 38.91 2.61
C ALA A 17 -8.90 40.39 2.96
N GLY A 18 -9.51 41.16 2.04
CA GLY A 18 -9.75 42.58 2.25
C GLY A 18 -10.72 42.85 3.39
N MET A 19 -11.86 42.15 3.39
CA MET A 19 -12.87 42.27 4.44
C MET A 19 -12.32 41.89 5.81
N VAL A 20 -11.59 40.78 5.92
CA VAL A 20 -10.96 40.36 7.19
C VAL A 20 -9.89 41.35 7.65
N SER A 21 -9.09 41.90 6.74
CA SER A 21 -8.13 42.95 7.07
C SER A 21 -8.81 44.21 7.60
N ALA A 22 -9.92 44.63 6.98
CA ALA A 22 -10.68 45.80 7.39
C ALA A 22 -11.32 45.62 8.78
N VAL A 23 -12.01 44.49 9.00
CA VAL A 23 -12.63 44.15 10.29
C VAL A 23 -11.58 44.03 11.40
N THR A 24 -10.44 43.38 11.11
CA THR A 24 -9.33 43.27 12.07
C THR A 24 -8.78 44.65 12.45
N ALA A 25 -8.57 45.52 11.47
CA ALA A 25 -8.07 46.87 11.71
C ALA A 25 -9.06 47.74 12.49
N ASN A 26 -10.35 47.66 12.15
CA ASN A 26 -11.42 48.36 12.85
C ASN A 26 -11.53 47.92 14.31
N GLY A 27 -11.45 46.60 14.57
CA GLY A 27 -11.42 46.04 15.93
C GLY A 27 -10.22 46.49 16.77
N LEU A 28 -9.14 46.98 16.13
CA LEU A 28 -7.99 47.62 16.79
C LEU A 28 -8.17 49.14 16.99
N GLY A 29 -9.40 49.66 16.80
CA GLY A 29 -9.76 51.06 16.99
C GLY A 29 -9.18 52.00 15.93
N LYS A 30 -8.98 51.52 14.70
CA LYS A 30 -8.44 52.33 13.59
C LYS A 30 -9.54 52.85 12.69
N ARG A 31 -9.32 54.02 12.09
CA ARG A 31 -10.19 54.55 11.03
C ARG A 31 -9.84 53.85 9.72
N VAL A 32 -10.79 53.08 9.19
CA VAL A 32 -10.58 52.20 8.04
C VAL A 32 -11.51 52.58 6.89
N ALA A 33 -10.97 52.57 5.67
CA ALA A 33 -11.78 52.52 4.46
C ALA A 33 -11.43 51.29 3.60
N VAL A 34 -12.41 50.79 2.87
CA VAL A 34 -12.26 49.72 1.87
C VAL A 34 -12.64 50.30 0.51
N ILE A 35 -11.76 50.13 -0.48
CA ILE A 35 -12.03 50.52 -1.87
C ILE A 35 -12.31 49.26 -2.67
N GLU A 36 -13.50 49.15 -3.25
CA GLU A 36 -13.92 48.01 -4.08
C GLU A 36 -14.56 48.49 -5.39
N LYS A 37 -14.11 47.92 -6.52
CA LYS A 37 -14.61 48.28 -7.86
C LYS A 37 -15.88 47.52 -8.26
N ASN A 38 -16.05 46.32 -7.72
CA ASN A 38 -17.11 45.37 -8.02
C ASN A 38 -18.04 45.19 -6.80
N ARG A 39 -18.60 43.98 -6.66
CA ARG A 39 -19.44 43.57 -5.53
C ARG A 39 -18.57 43.09 -4.37
N LEU A 40 -18.92 43.51 -3.14
CA LEU A 40 -18.26 43.03 -1.92
C LEU A 40 -18.41 41.50 -1.77
N GLY A 41 -17.54 40.87 -0.99
CA GLY A 41 -17.39 39.41 -0.94
C GLY A 41 -16.35 38.88 -1.92
N GLY A 42 -16.03 39.66 -2.97
CA GLY A 42 -15.09 39.27 -4.02
C GLY A 42 -15.47 37.94 -4.67
N ASN A 43 -14.48 37.20 -5.18
CA ASN A 43 -14.76 35.96 -5.91
C ASN A 43 -15.35 34.86 -5.01
N CYS A 44 -14.90 34.73 -3.76
CA CYS A 44 -15.28 33.59 -2.91
C CYS A 44 -16.79 33.54 -2.64
N THR A 45 -17.40 34.68 -2.29
CA THR A 45 -18.86 34.77 -2.10
C THR A 45 -19.61 34.72 -3.42
N ASN A 46 -19.14 35.44 -4.44
CA ASN A 46 -19.96 35.74 -5.63
C ASN A 46 -19.79 34.73 -6.78
N SER A 47 -18.60 34.13 -6.97
CA SER A 47 -18.27 33.38 -8.20
C SER A 47 -17.40 32.14 -8.03
N THR A 48 -16.90 31.82 -6.83
CA THR A 48 -16.08 30.61 -6.61
C THR A 48 -16.62 29.75 -5.48
N CYS A 49 -16.23 30.01 -4.23
CA CYS A 49 -16.44 29.12 -3.10
C CYS A 49 -17.91 28.79 -2.84
N ILE A 50 -18.76 29.81 -2.63
CA ILE A 50 -20.17 29.59 -2.29
C ILE A 50 -20.95 28.93 -3.43
N PRO A 51 -20.92 29.45 -4.68
CA PRO A 51 -21.70 28.85 -5.74
C PRO A 51 -21.18 27.47 -6.18
N SER A 52 -19.86 27.22 -6.14
CA SER A 52 -19.33 25.88 -6.47
C SER A 52 -19.74 24.85 -5.42
N LYS A 53 -19.66 25.17 -4.13
CA LYS A 53 -20.04 24.24 -3.05
C LYS A 53 -21.54 24.00 -3.05
N ALA A 54 -22.35 24.99 -3.47
CA ALA A 54 -23.78 24.79 -3.71
C ALA A 54 -24.04 23.82 -4.88
N LEU A 55 -23.33 23.98 -6.01
CA LEU A 55 -23.44 23.07 -7.16
C LEU A 55 -23.03 21.63 -6.80
N ILE A 56 -21.90 21.48 -6.12
CA ILE A 56 -21.37 20.19 -5.64
C ILE A 56 -22.36 19.53 -4.68
N ARG A 57 -22.96 20.29 -3.75
CA ARG A 57 -23.96 19.70 -2.85
C ARG A 57 -25.16 19.12 -3.63
N LEU A 58 -25.63 19.82 -4.67
CA LEU A 58 -26.71 19.30 -5.52
C LEU A 58 -26.30 18.04 -6.27
N SER A 59 -25.05 17.98 -6.72
CA SER A 59 -24.52 16.81 -7.42
C SER A 59 -24.40 15.60 -6.48
N HIS A 60 -23.94 15.79 -5.25
CA HIS A 60 -23.88 14.73 -4.23
C HIS A 60 -25.27 14.18 -3.91
N VAL A 61 -26.28 15.06 -3.78
CA VAL A 61 -27.67 14.61 -3.58
C VAL A 61 -28.16 13.80 -4.79
N ARG A 62 -27.81 14.19 -6.02
CA ARG A 62 -28.18 13.42 -7.22
C ARG A 62 -27.45 12.08 -7.29
N HIS A 63 -26.21 12.02 -6.84
CA HIS A 63 -25.44 10.78 -6.70
C HIS A 63 -26.10 9.86 -5.67
N ASP A 64 -26.44 10.36 -4.46
CA ASP A 64 -27.14 9.59 -3.44
C ASP A 64 -28.45 8.98 -3.96
N ILE A 65 -29.25 9.77 -4.69
CA ILE A 65 -30.50 9.30 -5.31
C ILE A 65 -30.23 8.22 -6.38
N ALA A 66 -29.14 8.34 -7.15
CA ALA A 66 -28.74 7.35 -8.17
C ALA A 66 -28.37 5.99 -7.58
N HIS A 67 -27.93 5.97 -6.33
CA HIS A 67 -27.37 4.80 -5.66
C HIS A 67 -28.21 4.33 -4.47
N LEU A 68 -29.51 4.62 -4.43
CA LEU A 68 -30.40 4.16 -3.36
C LEU A 68 -30.55 2.63 -3.31
N GLU A 69 -30.30 1.94 -4.42
CA GLU A 69 -30.34 0.47 -4.50
C GLU A 69 -29.32 -0.17 -3.55
N ARG A 70 -28.11 0.41 -3.41
CA ARG A 70 -27.07 -0.10 -2.49
C ARG A 70 -27.50 -0.04 -1.03
N LEU A 71 -28.48 0.81 -0.71
CA LEU A 71 -29.07 0.97 0.63
C LEU A 71 -30.35 0.15 0.80
N GLY A 72 -30.76 -0.62 -0.22
CA GLY A 72 -31.97 -1.45 -0.20
C GLY A 72 -33.28 -0.66 -0.23
N LEU A 73 -33.26 0.60 -0.70
CA LEU A 73 -34.45 1.47 -0.69
C LEU A 73 -35.26 1.40 -1.98
N LEU A 74 -34.68 1.83 -3.11
CA LEU A 74 -35.36 1.90 -4.42
C LEU A 74 -34.43 1.37 -5.50
N SER A 75 -34.98 0.56 -6.42
CA SER A 75 -34.28 -0.01 -7.59
C SER A 75 -34.49 0.81 -8.87
N ASP A 76 -35.39 1.79 -8.85
CA ASP A 76 -35.73 2.60 -10.02
C ASP A 76 -34.68 3.69 -10.29
N SER A 77 -34.46 3.97 -11.57
CA SER A 77 -33.53 5.01 -12.01
C SER A 77 -33.92 6.38 -11.44
N ALA A 78 -32.93 7.08 -10.89
CA ALA A 78 -33.08 8.47 -10.48
C ALA A 78 -33.67 9.31 -11.63
N GLY A 79 -34.81 9.95 -11.37
CA GLY A 79 -35.55 10.74 -12.36
C GLY A 79 -34.72 11.85 -13.02
N GLU A 80 -35.28 12.45 -14.07
CA GLU A 80 -34.59 13.46 -14.87
C GLU A 80 -34.25 14.72 -14.05
N VAL A 81 -33.03 15.23 -14.21
CA VAL A 81 -32.58 16.46 -13.55
C VAL A 81 -33.19 17.67 -14.26
N GLN A 82 -33.91 18.51 -13.52
CA GLN A 82 -34.45 19.76 -14.05
C GLN A 82 -33.37 20.86 -14.08
N GLY A 83 -32.49 20.82 -15.10
CA GLY A 83 -31.34 21.71 -15.23
C GLY A 83 -31.65 23.21 -15.05
N ARG A 84 -32.77 23.67 -15.61
CA ARG A 84 -33.27 25.07 -15.50
C ARG A 84 -33.49 25.56 -14.07
N ARG A 85 -33.65 24.66 -13.11
CA ARG A 85 -33.86 25.01 -11.69
C ARG A 85 -32.56 25.11 -10.88
N ILE A 86 -31.45 24.60 -11.42
CA ILE A 86 -30.17 24.49 -10.70
C ILE A 86 -29.52 25.87 -10.51
N MET A 87 -29.25 26.60 -11.60
CA MET A 87 -28.56 27.89 -11.52
C MET A 87 -29.38 28.96 -10.76
N PRO A 88 -30.70 29.09 -10.94
CA PRO A 88 -31.52 29.97 -10.09
C PRO A 88 -31.46 29.63 -8.59
N HIS A 89 -31.40 28.34 -8.23
CA HIS A 89 -31.24 27.92 -6.84
C HIS A 89 -29.88 28.34 -6.28
N ILE A 90 -28.80 28.14 -7.03
CA ILE A 90 -27.44 28.54 -6.63
C ILE A 90 -27.36 30.06 -6.45
N ARG A 91 -27.90 30.85 -7.40
CA ARG A 91 -27.94 32.32 -7.28
C ARG A 91 -28.66 32.77 -6.01
N ARG A 92 -29.76 32.12 -5.61
CA ARG A 92 -30.45 32.42 -4.33
C ARG A 92 -29.58 32.15 -3.11
N ILE A 93 -28.78 31.09 -3.11
CA ILE A 93 -27.83 30.81 -2.02
C ILE A 93 -26.75 31.90 -1.96
N VAL A 94 -26.20 32.30 -3.11
CA VAL A 94 -25.21 33.39 -3.20
C VAL A 94 -25.79 34.69 -2.65
N GLU A 95 -27.01 35.07 -3.05
CA GLU A 95 -27.68 36.27 -2.52
C GLU A 95 -27.85 36.24 -1.00
N ARG A 96 -28.23 35.08 -0.45
CA ARG A 96 -28.35 34.90 1.01
C ARG A 96 -27.00 34.97 1.72
N ALA A 97 -25.95 34.38 1.14
CA ALA A 97 -24.60 34.48 1.69
C ALA A 97 -24.09 35.93 1.67
N TYR A 98 -24.40 36.66 0.59
CA TYR A 98 -24.04 38.06 0.40
C TYR A 98 -24.68 39.01 1.41
N GLU A 99 -25.76 38.64 2.11
CA GLU A 99 -26.39 39.49 3.14
C GLU A 99 -25.39 39.97 4.20
N LYS A 100 -24.41 39.14 4.56
CA LYS A 100 -23.34 39.51 5.50
C LYS A 100 -22.27 40.42 4.89
N ASP A 101 -22.08 40.35 3.58
CA ASP A 101 -21.06 41.07 2.83
C ASP A 101 -21.57 42.41 2.26
N ARG A 102 -22.83 42.77 2.54
CA ARG A 102 -23.43 44.05 2.11
C ARG A 102 -22.67 45.25 2.68
N PRO A 103 -22.47 46.34 1.92
CA PRO A 103 -21.76 47.53 2.41
C PRO A 103 -22.27 48.05 3.75
N GLU A 104 -23.59 48.01 3.96
CA GLU A 104 -24.25 48.51 5.16
C GLU A 104 -23.81 47.77 6.43
N THR A 105 -23.41 46.49 6.33
CA THR A 105 -22.93 45.72 7.49
C THR A 105 -21.56 46.19 7.97
N PHE A 106 -20.70 46.63 7.05
CA PHE A 106 -19.39 47.19 7.35
C PHE A 106 -19.48 48.66 7.81
N GLU A 107 -20.36 49.44 7.20
CA GLU A 107 -20.60 50.83 7.59
C GLU A 107 -21.20 50.91 9.01
N ALA A 108 -22.08 49.98 9.38
CA ALA A 108 -22.64 49.90 10.73
C ALA A 108 -21.60 49.71 11.84
N ILE A 109 -20.43 49.13 11.51
CA ILE A 109 -19.30 48.97 12.46
C ILE A 109 -18.23 50.05 12.29
N GLY A 110 -18.45 51.07 11.46
CA GLY A 110 -17.56 52.23 11.30
C GLY A 110 -16.50 52.09 10.19
N ILE A 111 -16.63 51.12 9.29
CA ILE A 111 -15.73 50.96 8.13
C ILE A 111 -16.36 51.66 6.92
N GLN A 112 -15.66 52.62 6.34
CA GLN A 112 -16.14 53.32 5.15
C GLN A 112 -15.98 52.45 3.90
N ILE A 113 -17.04 52.25 3.14
CA ILE A 113 -16.97 51.60 1.83
C ILE A 113 -16.89 52.68 0.74
N ILE A 114 -15.90 52.56 -0.15
CA ILE A 114 -15.67 53.46 -1.28
C ILE A 114 -15.78 52.63 -2.55
N LYS A 115 -16.86 52.83 -3.31
CA LYS A 115 -17.07 52.13 -4.57
C LYS A 115 -16.25 52.77 -5.68
N GLY A 116 -15.33 52.02 -6.30
CA GLY A 116 -14.56 52.46 -7.46
C GLY A 116 -13.24 51.71 -7.63
N ALA A 117 -12.65 51.85 -8.82
CA ALA A 117 -11.28 51.38 -9.07
C ALA A 117 -10.28 52.26 -8.32
N ALA A 118 -9.29 51.63 -7.70
CA ALA A 118 -8.25 52.31 -6.94
C ALA A 118 -6.98 52.47 -7.78
N SER A 119 -6.34 53.63 -7.74
CA SER A 119 -5.05 53.89 -8.38
C SER A 119 -4.16 54.71 -7.46
N PHE A 120 -2.98 54.21 -7.12
CA PHE A 120 -2.02 54.96 -6.31
C PHE A 120 -1.58 56.24 -7.04
N VAL A 121 -1.60 57.35 -6.30
CA VAL A 121 -1.05 58.64 -6.75
C VAL A 121 0.41 58.74 -6.30
N ASP A 122 0.69 58.29 -5.07
CA ASP A 122 2.01 58.10 -4.48
C ASP A 122 1.93 57.04 -3.37
N SER A 123 2.96 56.91 -2.52
CA SER A 123 2.99 55.93 -1.44
C SER A 123 1.92 56.12 -0.37
N HIS A 124 1.33 57.31 -0.21
CA HIS A 124 0.38 57.65 0.86
C HIS A 124 -0.99 58.15 0.39
N ARG A 125 -1.16 58.39 -0.92
CA ARG A 125 -2.41 58.87 -1.52
C ARG A 125 -2.90 57.92 -2.62
N ILE A 126 -4.21 57.70 -2.64
CA ILE A 126 -4.89 56.85 -3.62
C ILE A 126 -6.09 57.57 -4.22
N ALA A 127 -6.27 57.44 -5.53
CA ALA A 127 -7.45 57.94 -6.22
C ALA A 127 -8.50 56.81 -6.33
N ALA A 128 -9.75 57.13 -6.01
CA ALA A 128 -10.90 56.26 -6.22
C ALA A 128 -12.17 57.10 -6.41
N ASN A 129 -13.04 56.71 -7.34
CA ASN A 129 -14.30 57.40 -7.64
C ASN A 129 -14.15 58.93 -7.89
N GLY A 130 -13.07 59.33 -8.59
CA GLY A 130 -12.79 60.75 -8.89
C GLY A 130 -12.27 61.57 -7.70
N GLN A 131 -12.10 60.98 -6.52
CA GLN A 131 -11.56 61.63 -5.32
C GLN A 131 -10.20 61.06 -4.94
N ILE A 132 -9.41 61.84 -4.20
CA ILE A 132 -8.11 61.40 -3.66
C ILE A 132 -8.23 61.27 -2.14
N PHE A 133 -7.85 60.10 -1.64
CA PHE A 133 -7.84 59.76 -0.21
C PHE A 133 -6.40 59.52 0.25
N SER A 134 -6.12 59.87 1.50
CA SER A 134 -4.81 59.70 2.13
C SER A 134 -4.87 58.69 3.29
N ALA A 135 -3.84 57.85 3.41
CA ALA A 135 -3.75 56.88 4.51
C ALA A 135 -2.35 56.67 5.04
N ARG A 136 -2.26 56.39 6.34
CA ARG A 136 -0.98 56.05 6.98
C ARG A 136 -0.44 54.70 6.50
N LYS A 137 -1.31 53.73 6.27
CA LYS A 137 -0.97 52.37 5.80
C LYS A 137 -1.96 51.91 4.74
N PHE A 138 -1.52 50.97 3.90
CA PHE A 138 -2.37 50.30 2.91
C PHE A 138 -2.23 48.78 3.00
N ILE A 139 -3.32 48.07 2.70
CA ILE A 139 -3.32 46.64 2.40
C ILE A 139 -3.90 46.43 1.01
N ILE A 140 -3.13 45.78 0.12
CA ILE A 140 -3.58 45.39 -1.21
C ILE A 140 -4.08 43.95 -1.16
N ALA A 141 -5.38 43.77 -1.42
CA ALA A 141 -6.09 42.50 -1.39
C ALA A 141 -6.98 42.32 -2.65
N THR A 142 -6.48 42.75 -3.81
CA THR A 142 -7.23 42.78 -5.09
C THR A 142 -7.48 41.40 -5.70
N GLY A 143 -6.85 40.36 -5.17
CA GLY A 143 -7.11 38.98 -5.58
C GLY A 143 -6.60 38.64 -6.98
N THR A 144 -7.36 37.82 -7.68
CA THR A 144 -7.02 37.25 -9.00
C THR A 144 -8.25 37.14 -9.88
N SER A 145 -8.05 37.07 -11.20
CA SER A 145 -9.07 36.78 -12.21
C SER A 145 -8.76 35.44 -12.94
N PRO A 146 -9.72 34.84 -13.66
CA PRO A 146 -9.47 33.64 -14.45
C PRO A 146 -8.38 33.88 -15.50
N PHE A 147 -7.43 32.94 -15.61
CA PHE A 147 -6.43 33.00 -16.69
C PHE A 147 -7.03 32.46 -17.99
N ILE A 148 -7.04 33.30 -19.03
CA ILE A 148 -7.51 32.91 -20.36
C ILE A 148 -6.29 32.56 -21.23
N PRO A 149 -6.11 31.30 -21.66
CA PRO A 149 -4.97 30.90 -22.47
C PRO A 149 -5.11 31.40 -23.91
N ASP A 150 -3.98 31.71 -24.54
CA ASP A 150 -3.93 32.09 -25.95
C ASP A 150 -4.03 30.84 -26.84
N ILE A 151 -5.26 30.37 -27.06
CA ILE A 151 -5.58 29.23 -27.93
C ILE A 151 -6.36 29.76 -29.14
N PRO A 152 -5.92 29.48 -30.37
CA PRO A 152 -6.65 29.87 -31.58
C PRO A 152 -8.13 29.49 -31.53
N GLY A 153 -8.99 30.44 -31.88
CA GLY A 153 -10.45 30.28 -31.89
C GLY A 153 -11.15 30.38 -30.53
N LEU A 154 -10.45 30.28 -29.39
CA LEU A 154 -11.07 30.40 -28.06
C LEU A 154 -11.78 31.77 -27.85
N PRO A 155 -11.22 32.92 -28.27
CA PRO A 155 -11.91 34.21 -28.14
C PRO A 155 -13.18 34.32 -29.00
N SER A 156 -13.35 33.45 -30.01
CA SER A 156 -14.48 33.46 -30.93
C SER A 156 -15.64 32.57 -30.47
N ILE A 157 -15.50 31.86 -29.35
CA ILE A 157 -16.56 31.04 -28.75
C ILE A 157 -17.10 31.69 -27.48
N ASN A 158 -18.33 31.38 -27.10
CA ASN A 158 -18.90 31.80 -25.82
C ASN A 158 -18.48 30.83 -24.70
N PHE A 159 -17.20 30.90 -24.30
CA PHE A 159 -16.66 30.08 -23.22
C PHE A 159 -17.11 30.58 -21.84
N LEU A 160 -17.10 29.66 -20.88
CA LEU A 160 -17.44 29.90 -19.49
C LEU A 160 -16.16 30.01 -18.66
N THR A 161 -16.24 30.76 -17.57
CA THR A 161 -15.28 30.75 -16.46
C THR A 161 -16.05 30.56 -15.16
N ASN A 162 -15.36 30.46 -14.02
CA ASN A 162 -16.05 30.49 -12.72
C ASN A 162 -16.89 31.77 -12.52
N GLU A 163 -16.59 32.86 -13.23
CA GLU A 163 -17.33 34.12 -13.12
C GLU A 163 -18.62 34.15 -13.94
N THR A 164 -18.68 33.46 -15.08
CA THR A 164 -19.85 33.47 -15.98
C THR A 164 -20.69 32.18 -15.93
N LEU A 165 -20.16 31.11 -15.31
CA LEU A 165 -20.82 29.81 -15.27
C LEU A 165 -22.23 29.86 -14.68
N TYR A 166 -22.42 30.60 -13.59
CA TYR A 166 -23.68 30.61 -12.86
C TYR A 166 -24.74 31.53 -13.46
N ASP A 167 -24.42 32.22 -14.56
CA ASP A 167 -25.37 33.01 -15.35
C ASP A 167 -26.14 32.16 -16.36
N LEU A 168 -25.76 30.89 -16.52
CA LEU A 168 -26.50 29.96 -17.37
C LEU A 168 -27.97 29.84 -16.94
N GLU A 169 -28.85 29.75 -17.94
CA GLU A 169 -30.28 29.51 -17.75
C GLU A 169 -30.60 28.02 -17.57
N ASP A 170 -29.81 27.13 -18.18
CA ASP A 170 -29.98 25.68 -18.15
C ASP A 170 -28.61 24.99 -18.09
N LEU A 171 -28.58 23.73 -17.65
CA LEU A 171 -27.36 22.92 -17.70
C LEU A 171 -27.04 22.57 -19.17
N PRO A 172 -25.77 22.63 -19.59
CA PRO A 172 -25.40 22.23 -20.94
C PRO A 172 -25.55 20.72 -21.11
N ARG A 173 -25.79 20.25 -22.34
CA ARG A 173 -25.84 18.80 -22.62
C ARG A 173 -24.47 18.13 -22.47
N SER A 174 -23.42 18.89 -22.76
CA SER A 174 -22.04 18.43 -22.65
C SER A 174 -21.10 19.61 -22.41
N VAL A 175 -20.02 19.38 -21.67
CA VAL A 175 -19.02 20.39 -21.35
C VAL A 175 -17.60 19.88 -21.55
N ILE A 176 -16.76 20.68 -22.20
CA ILE A 176 -15.30 20.54 -22.17
C ILE A 176 -14.77 21.43 -21.07
N ILE A 177 -14.02 20.86 -20.13
CA ILE A 177 -13.33 21.59 -19.08
C ILE A 177 -11.85 21.64 -19.44
N LEU A 178 -11.32 22.84 -19.69
CA LEU A 178 -9.89 23.06 -19.87
C LEU A 178 -9.24 23.23 -18.50
N GLY A 179 -8.32 22.33 -18.15
CA GLY A 179 -7.60 22.32 -16.88
C GLY A 179 -8.10 21.25 -15.92
N GLY A 180 -7.20 20.38 -15.48
CA GLY A 180 -7.43 19.30 -14.52
C GLY A 180 -6.95 19.64 -13.10
N GLY A 181 -7.00 20.92 -12.74
CA GLY A 181 -6.74 21.40 -11.38
C GLY A 181 -7.90 21.13 -10.42
N VAL A 182 -7.84 21.71 -9.22
CA VAL A 182 -8.88 21.56 -8.18
C VAL A 182 -10.26 21.96 -8.72
N ASP A 183 -10.39 23.19 -9.23
CA ASP A 183 -11.66 23.72 -9.75
C ASP A 183 -12.18 22.86 -10.92
N GLY A 184 -11.30 22.51 -11.86
CA GLY A 184 -11.66 21.71 -13.02
C GLY A 184 -12.22 20.33 -12.66
N LEU A 185 -11.63 19.65 -11.67
CA LEU A 185 -12.11 18.36 -11.19
C LEU A 185 -13.38 18.48 -10.35
N GLU A 186 -13.52 19.51 -9.52
CA GLU A 186 -14.76 19.79 -8.78
C GLU A 186 -15.93 20.00 -9.75
N TYR A 187 -15.75 20.85 -10.77
CA TYR A 187 -16.76 21.06 -11.80
C TYR A 187 -17.03 19.79 -12.60
N ALA A 188 -16.01 19.01 -12.94
CA ALA A 188 -16.19 17.78 -13.70
C ALA A 188 -17.04 16.76 -12.94
N SER A 189 -16.72 16.56 -11.65
CA SER A 189 -17.48 15.69 -10.76
C SER A 189 -18.93 16.15 -10.63
N ALA A 190 -19.13 17.45 -10.40
CA ALA A 190 -20.48 17.98 -10.21
C ALA A 190 -21.34 17.90 -11.47
N PHE A 191 -20.79 18.24 -12.63
CA PHE A 191 -21.51 18.16 -13.90
C PHE A 191 -21.87 16.73 -14.29
N ALA A 192 -20.94 15.79 -14.17
CA ALA A 192 -21.20 14.39 -14.52
C ALA A 192 -22.33 13.79 -13.68
N GLN A 193 -22.33 14.01 -12.36
CA GLN A 193 -23.39 13.54 -11.47
C GLN A 193 -24.74 14.19 -11.75
N LEU A 194 -24.76 15.43 -12.25
CA LEU A 194 -25.98 16.11 -12.70
C LEU A 194 -26.42 15.71 -14.11
N GLY A 195 -25.75 14.73 -14.74
CA GLY A 195 -26.11 14.17 -16.04
C GLY A 195 -25.48 14.88 -17.25
N VAL A 196 -24.53 15.79 -17.04
CA VAL A 196 -23.84 16.49 -18.13
C VAL A 196 -22.65 15.66 -18.63
N LYS A 197 -22.61 15.37 -19.94
CA LYS A 197 -21.48 14.66 -20.54
C LYS A 197 -20.20 15.51 -20.44
N THR A 198 -19.23 15.04 -19.68
CA THR A 198 -18.09 15.87 -19.26
C THR A 198 -16.77 15.32 -19.78
N THR A 199 -15.95 16.19 -20.38
CA THR A 199 -14.57 15.89 -20.78
C THR A 199 -13.61 16.90 -20.19
N VAL A 200 -12.59 16.43 -19.47
CA VAL A 200 -11.50 17.27 -18.93
C VAL A 200 -10.28 17.12 -19.83
N VAL A 201 -9.71 18.24 -20.27
CA VAL A 201 -8.49 18.30 -21.07
C VAL A 201 -7.41 19.00 -20.27
N GLU A 202 -6.33 18.29 -19.96
CA GLU A 202 -5.19 18.78 -19.22
C GLU A 202 -3.89 18.48 -19.97
N MET A 203 -3.07 19.50 -20.14
CA MET A 203 -1.77 19.41 -20.82
C MET A 203 -0.76 18.63 -19.98
N ALA A 204 -0.81 18.72 -18.66
CA ALA A 204 0.05 17.95 -17.78
C ALA A 204 -0.33 16.45 -17.79
N ALA A 205 0.69 15.58 -17.74
CA ALA A 205 0.49 14.14 -17.60
C ALA A 205 -0.10 13.75 -16.23
N ARG A 206 0.12 14.57 -15.19
CA ARG A 206 -0.30 14.31 -13.81
C ARG A 206 -1.26 15.37 -13.31
N LEU A 207 -2.43 14.93 -12.83
CA LEU A 207 -3.39 15.77 -12.12
C LEU A 207 -3.04 15.87 -10.63
N LEU A 208 -3.42 16.98 -9.99
CA LEU A 208 -3.24 17.24 -8.56
C LEU A 208 -1.83 16.85 -8.03
N PRO A 209 -0.73 17.35 -8.62
CA PRO A 209 0.63 16.92 -8.28
C PRO A 209 1.03 17.19 -6.81
N SER A 210 0.33 18.11 -6.14
CA SER A 210 0.52 18.43 -4.72
C SER A 210 -0.08 17.41 -3.75
N ALA A 211 -0.89 16.46 -4.24
CA ALA A 211 -1.50 15.40 -3.45
C ALA A 211 -0.80 14.04 -3.69
N ASP A 212 -0.93 13.14 -2.72
CA ASP A 212 -0.35 11.80 -2.79
C ASP A 212 -0.84 11.01 -4.01
N ARG A 213 0.12 10.49 -4.78
CA ARG A 213 -0.12 9.84 -6.08
C ARG A 213 -1.09 8.66 -5.98
N GLU A 214 -1.02 7.89 -4.89
CA GLU A 214 -1.86 6.71 -4.70
C GLU A 214 -3.34 7.10 -4.57
N LEU A 215 -3.64 8.13 -3.76
CA LEU A 215 -5.00 8.63 -3.56
C LEU A 215 -5.51 9.36 -4.81
N VAL A 216 -4.67 10.14 -5.48
CA VAL A 216 -5.05 10.79 -6.75
C VAL A 216 -5.44 9.73 -7.78
N ASN A 217 -4.65 8.67 -7.96
CA ASN A 217 -4.98 7.59 -8.89
C ASN A 217 -6.30 6.89 -8.53
N HIS A 218 -6.61 6.76 -7.24
CA HIS A 218 -7.89 6.22 -6.79
C HIS A 218 -9.05 7.15 -7.16
N LEU A 219 -8.92 8.46 -6.89
CA LEU A 219 -9.90 9.47 -7.29
C LEU A 219 -10.13 9.46 -8.81
N LEU A 220 -9.06 9.47 -9.62
CA LEU A 220 -9.20 9.49 -11.08
C LEU A 220 -9.85 8.22 -11.64
N ARG A 221 -9.71 7.07 -10.95
CA ARG A 221 -10.45 5.85 -11.31
C ARG A 221 -11.93 6.02 -10.99
N SER A 222 -12.28 6.52 -9.81
CA SER A 222 -13.67 6.82 -9.44
C SER A 222 -14.33 7.78 -10.43
N LEU A 223 -13.67 8.89 -10.76
CA LEU A 223 -14.22 9.87 -11.73
C LEU A 223 -14.44 9.27 -13.12
N ARG A 224 -13.56 8.36 -13.59
CA ARG A 224 -13.78 7.66 -14.87
C ARG A 224 -14.94 6.68 -14.82
N MET A 225 -15.16 6.00 -13.70
CA MET A 225 -16.31 5.10 -13.51
C MET A 225 -17.63 5.87 -13.51
N GLU A 226 -17.63 7.12 -13.03
CA GLU A 226 -18.76 8.07 -13.15
C GLU A 226 -18.96 8.60 -14.59
N GLY A 227 -18.21 8.10 -15.57
CA GLY A 227 -18.35 8.48 -16.99
C GLY A 227 -17.62 9.76 -17.38
N ILE A 228 -16.78 10.33 -16.50
CA ILE A 228 -15.98 11.51 -16.83
C ILE A 228 -14.82 11.09 -17.73
N ARG A 229 -14.73 11.73 -18.90
CA ARG A 229 -13.60 11.53 -19.80
C ARG A 229 -12.42 12.41 -19.38
N LEU A 230 -11.33 11.80 -18.93
CA LEU A 230 -10.12 12.49 -18.50
C LEU A 230 -8.99 12.34 -19.54
N LEU A 231 -8.60 13.43 -20.19
CA LEU A 231 -7.51 13.49 -21.15
C LEU A 231 -6.33 14.26 -20.55
N THR A 232 -5.34 13.54 -20.02
CA THR A 232 -4.09 14.07 -19.48
C THR A 232 -2.98 14.01 -20.53
N GLY A 233 -1.96 14.87 -20.42
CA GLY A 233 -0.91 14.96 -21.44
C GLY A 233 -1.43 15.50 -22.79
N ALA A 234 -2.59 16.15 -22.78
CA ALA A 234 -3.37 16.47 -23.97
C ALA A 234 -3.40 17.99 -24.18
N LYS A 235 -2.87 18.46 -25.31
CA LYS A 235 -2.78 19.89 -25.62
C LYS A 235 -3.98 20.32 -26.45
N ALA A 236 -4.76 21.27 -25.93
CA ALA A 236 -5.77 21.98 -26.72
C ALA A 236 -5.08 22.86 -27.77
N VAL A 237 -5.35 22.62 -29.07
CA VAL A 237 -4.66 23.32 -30.17
C VAL A 237 -5.51 24.37 -30.86
N ASN A 238 -6.82 24.14 -31.00
CA ASN A 238 -7.70 25.07 -31.72
C ASN A 238 -9.17 24.82 -31.38
N PHE A 239 -9.95 25.91 -31.31
CA PHE A 239 -11.41 25.88 -31.17
C PHE A 239 -12.11 26.33 -32.45
N CYS A 240 -13.26 25.75 -32.75
CA CYS A 240 -14.15 26.18 -33.83
C CYS A 240 -15.62 26.06 -33.40
N ASN A 241 -16.45 27.05 -33.76
CA ASN A 241 -17.90 26.90 -33.67
C ASN A 241 -18.41 26.02 -34.82
N ARG A 242 -19.36 25.13 -34.54
CA ARG A 242 -20.20 24.42 -35.51
C ARG A 242 -21.68 24.60 -35.14
N GLN A 243 -22.59 24.22 -36.03
CA GLN A 243 -24.03 24.35 -35.81
C GLN A 243 -24.51 23.65 -34.52
N ASP A 244 -23.88 22.54 -34.14
CA ASP A 244 -24.26 21.71 -32.99
C ASP A 244 -23.41 21.92 -31.72
N GLY A 245 -22.55 22.95 -31.68
CA GLY A 245 -21.73 23.29 -30.52
C GLY A 245 -20.30 23.72 -30.86
N VAL A 246 -19.39 23.54 -29.91
CA VAL A 246 -17.97 23.88 -30.02
C VAL A 246 -17.16 22.61 -30.29
N VAL A 247 -16.25 22.68 -31.26
CA VAL A 247 -15.26 21.64 -31.54
C VAL A 247 -13.91 22.08 -31.02
N LEU A 248 -13.30 21.25 -30.18
CA LEU A 248 -11.92 21.37 -29.74
C LEU A 248 -11.06 20.34 -30.47
N LYS A 249 -9.99 20.79 -31.12
CA LYS A 249 -8.90 19.93 -31.56
C LYS A 249 -7.89 19.74 -30.43
N VAL A 250 -7.53 18.50 -30.15
CA VAL A 250 -6.59 18.10 -29.10
C VAL A 250 -5.46 17.28 -29.71
N GLN A 251 -4.23 17.58 -29.31
CA GLN A 251 -3.06 16.78 -29.62
C GLN A 251 -2.67 15.95 -28.39
N GLY A 252 -2.73 14.62 -28.47
CA GLY A 252 -2.36 13.71 -27.38
C GLY A 252 -0.85 13.38 -27.32
N GLU A 253 -0.39 12.77 -26.22
CA GLU A 253 1.02 12.36 -26.04
C GLU A 253 1.52 11.41 -27.14
N ASN A 254 0.63 10.62 -27.74
CA ASN A 254 0.97 9.65 -28.78
C ASN A 254 1.08 10.28 -30.19
N GLY A 255 0.91 11.60 -30.31
CA GLY A 255 0.88 12.31 -31.60
C GLY A 255 -0.40 12.10 -32.42
N LEU A 256 -1.40 11.40 -31.87
CA LEU A 256 -2.73 11.28 -32.47
C LEU A 256 -3.57 12.49 -32.11
N ASP A 257 -4.00 13.22 -33.12
CA ASP A 257 -4.93 14.33 -32.98
C ASP A 257 -6.37 13.82 -32.88
N GLU A 258 -7.17 14.44 -32.02
CA GLU A 258 -8.57 14.13 -31.81
C GLU A 258 -9.44 15.40 -31.86
N GLU A 259 -10.66 15.29 -32.41
CA GLU A 259 -11.70 16.32 -32.28
C GLU A 259 -12.71 15.94 -31.19
N ILE A 260 -12.98 16.86 -30.27
CA ILE A 260 -13.96 16.72 -29.19
C ILE A 260 -15.06 17.74 -29.41
N VAL A 261 -16.31 17.31 -29.42
CA VAL A 261 -17.48 18.19 -29.59
C VAL A 261 -18.23 18.32 -28.28
N ALA A 262 -18.57 19.56 -27.89
CA ALA A 262 -19.41 19.83 -26.72
C ALA A 262 -20.25 21.11 -26.89
N ASP A 263 -21.30 21.22 -26.07
CA ASP A 263 -22.21 22.39 -26.07
C ASP A 263 -21.54 23.63 -25.45
N ARG A 264 -20.75 23.45 -24.39
CA ARG A 264 -20.01 24.55 -23.73
C ARG A 264 -18.57 24.17 -23.44
N VAL A 265 -17.73 25.19 -23.29
CA VAL A 265 -16.34 25.09 -22.83
C VAL A 265 -16.21 25.87 -21.53
N LEU A 266 -15.68 25.26 -20.48
CA LEU A 266 -15.33 25.91 -19.22
C LEU A 266 -13.81 26.01 -19.10
N VAL A 267 -13.30 27.23 -18.95
CA VAL A 267 -11.87 27.51 -18.80
C VAL A 267 -11.51 27.54 -17.32
N ALA A 268 -10.72 26.57 -16.87
CA ALA A 268 -10.28 26.37 -15.49
C ALA A 268 -8.76 26.06 -15.40
N VAL A 269 -7.96 26.71 -16.25
CA VAL A 269 -6.50 26.46 -16.38
C VAL A 269 -5.61 27.26 -15.42
N GLY A 270 -6.20 28.03 -14.51
CA GLY A 270 -5.48 28.81 -13.51
C GLY A 270 -6.01 30.23 -13.35
N ARG A 271 -5.26 31.05 -12.61
CA ARG A 271 -5.67 32.41 -12.21
C ARG A 271 -4.52 33.40 -12.36
N THR A 272 -4.86 34.64 -12.72
CA THR A 272 -3.91 35.74 -12.91
C THR A 272 -4.08 36.80 -11.83
N PRO A 273 -2.99 37.28 -11.19
CA PRO A 273 -3.02 38.38 -10.23
C PRO A 273 -3.67 39.66 -10.79
N GLU A 274 -4.62 40.25 -10.04
CA GLU A 274 -5.30 41.49 -10.44
C GLU A 274 -4.45 42.71 -10.07
N LEU A 275 -3.55 43.09 -10.98
CA LEU A 275 -2.59 44.20 -10.83
C LEU A 275 -2.99 45.46 -11.61
N GLY A 276 -3.91 45.33 -12.56
CA GLY A 276 -4.26 46.36 -13.53
C GLY A 276 -4.83 47.63 -12.88
N GLY A 277 -4.41 48.80 -13.38
CA GLY A 277 -4.93 50.11 -12.94
C GLY A 277 -4.45 50.60 -11.57
N LEU A 278 -3.79 49.77 -10.76
CA LEU A 278 -3.34 50.12 -9.41
C LEU A 278 -2.21 51.17 -9.38
N CYS A 279 -1.45 51.35 -10.48
CA CYS A 279 -0.27 52.21 -10.54
C CYS A 279 0.78 51.93 -9.44
N LEU A 280 1.11 50.64 -9.23
CA LEU A 280 2.00 50.18 -8.15
C LEU A 280 3.39 50.84 -8.14
N ASP A 281 3.90 51.25 -9.31
CA ASP A 281 5.19 51.94 -9.44
C ASP A 281 5.19 53.29 -8.72
N LYS A 282 4.08 54.04 -8.77
CA LYS A 282 3.92 55.31 -8.04
C LYS A 282 3.93 55.10 -6.51
N ALA A 283 3.53 53.92 -6.06
CA ALA A 283 3.54 53.54 -4.66
C ALA A 283 4.86 52.90 -4.19
N GLY A 284 5.81 52.64 -5.11
CA GLY A 284 7.06 51.96 -4.81
C GLY A 284 6.89 50.46 -4.49
N VAL A 285 5.84 49.82 -5.02
CA VAL A 285 5.52 48.40 -4.78
C VAL A 285 6.06 47.54 -5.92
N ARG A 286 6.96 46.61 -5.61
CA ARG A 286 7.50 45.61 -6.55
C ARG A 286 6.55 44.43 -6.72
N TYR A 287 6.34 44.01 -7.96
CA TYR A 287 5.49 42.89 -8.36
C TYR A 287 6.13 42.11 -9.51
N ASN A 288 5.60 40.92 -9.80
CA ASN A 288 5.96 40.10 -10.95
C ASN A 288 4.72 39.39 -11.50
N ALA A 289 4.87 38.51 -12.50
CA ALA A 289 3.77 37.77 -13.11
C ALA A 289 2.97 36.89 -12.11
N ARG A 290 3.52 36.57 -10.93
CA ARG A 290 2.86 35.81 -9.86
C ARG A 290 2.21 36.70 -8.80
N GLY A 291 2.32 38.03 -8.91
CA GLY A 291 1.66 38.99 -8.03
C GLY A 291 2.64 39.92 -7.30
N ILE A 292 2.19 40.48 -6.18
CA ILE A 292 2.97 41.43 -5.36
C ILE A 292 4.00 40.69 -4.53
N ILE A 293 5.25 41.16 -4.57
CA ILE A 293 6.34 40.54 -3.83
C ILE A 293 6.28 41.02 -2.37
N THR A 294 6.14 40.07 -1.44
CA THR A 294 6.11 40.35 0.00
C THR A 294 7.16 39.56 0.78
N ASP A 295 7.54 40.07 1.95
CA ASP A 295 8.28 39.30 2.94
C ASP A 295 7.34 38.36 3.75
N ARG A 296 7.88 37.52 4.65
CA ARG A 296 7.05 36.62 5.50
C ARG A 296 6.14 37.37 6.51
N ARG A 297 6.28 38.69 6.63
CA ARG A 297 5.40 39.57 7.42
C ARG A 297 4.33 40.23 6.54
N LEU A 298 4.25 39.84 5.26
CA LEU A 298 3.31 40.34 4.26
C LEU A 298 3.52 41.81 3.89
N ARG A 299 4.72 42.35 4.16
CA ARG A 299 5.09 43.71 3.81
C ARG A 299 5.69 43.74 2.41
N THR A 300 5.28 44.71 1.60
CA THR A 300 5.81 44.93 0.24
C THR A 300 7.18 45.63 0.28
N SER A 301 7.72 46.01 -0.88
CA SER A 301 8.89 46.90 -0.95
C SER A 301 8.64 48.30 -0.39
N ALA A 302 7.39 48.75 -0.33
CA ALA A 302 7.02 50.00 0.32
C ALA A 302 6.72 49.75 1.82
N PRO A 303 7.37 50.47 2.76
CA PRO A 303 7.31 50.16 4.19
C PRO A 303 5.95 50.41 4.86
N ASN A 304 5.06 51.14 4.18
CA ASN A 304 3.71 51.44 4.62
C ASN A 304 2.63 50.62 3.90
N ILE A 305 3.01 49.74 2.98
CA ILE A 305 2.08 48.95 2.16
C ILE A 305 2.31 47.46 2.38
N TYR A 306 1.23 46.75 2.63
CA TYR A 306 1.16 45.30 2.81
C TYR A 306 0.30 44.68 1.71
N ALA A 307 0.45 43.38 1.47
CA ALA A 307 -0.41 42.65 0.54
C ALA A 307 -0.76 41.27 1.09
N CYS A 308 -1.99 40.81 0.87
CA CYS A 308 -2.49 39.54 1.36
C CYS A 308 -3.54 38.94 0.42
N GLY A 309 -3.82 37.65 0.59
CA GLY A 309 -4.67 36.87 -0.29
C GLY A 309 -3.95 36.47 -1.58
N ASP A 310 -4.74 36.10 -2.59
CA ASP A 310 -4.22 35.51 -3.83
C ASP A 310 -3.19 36.39 -4.56
N ILE A 311 -3.27 37.71 -4.40
CA ILE A 311 -2.35 38.68 -5.02
C ILE A 311 -0.92 38.59 -4.45
N ALA A 312 -0.75 38.08 -3.23
CA ALA A 312 0.54 37.98 -2.55
C ALA A 312 1.21 36.60 -2.71
N GLY A 313 0.45 35.60 -3.18
CA GLY A 313 0.92 34.22 -3.35
C GLY A 313 1.50 33.59 -2.06
N PRO A 314 2.14 32.41 -2.16
CA PRO A 314 2.08 31.49 -3.31
C PRO A 314 0.82 30.61 -3.31
N TYR A 315 -0.05 30.71 -2.30
CA TYR A 315 -1.24 29.87 -2.14
C TYR A 315 -2.52 30.67 -2.37
N GLN A 316 -3.39 30.16 -3.23
CA GLN A 316 -4.68 30.75 -3.58
C GLN A 316 -5.81 29.97 -2.88
N LEU A 317 -5.86 30.08 -1.56
CA LEU A 317 -6.88 29.44 -0.70
C LEU A 317 -7.54 30.50 0.18
N ALA A 318 -8.86 30.49 0.28
CA ALA A 318 -9.61 31.45 1.10
C ALA A 318 -9.14 31.46 2.57
N THR A 319 -8.95 30.29 3.17
CA THR A 319 -8.46 30.17 4.57
C THR A 319 -7.03 30.68 4.75
N THR A 320 -6.18 30.53 3.73
CA THR A 320 -4.84 31.13 3.73
C THR A 320 -4.93 32.65 3.60
N ALA A 321 -5.83 33.16 2.75
CA ALA A 321 -6.09 34.57 2.56
C ALA A 321 -6.58 35.25 3.86
N GLU A 322 -7.47 34.62 4.62
CA GLU A 322 -7.90 35.07 5.95
C GLU A 322 -6.73 35.16 6.94
N THR A 323 -5.94 34.09 7.04
CA THR A 323 -4.77 34.05 7.92
C THR A 323 -3.77 35.15 7.55
N GLN A 324 -3.52 35.33 6.26
CA GLN A 324 -2.67 36.41 5.77
C GLN A 324 -3.26 37.79 6.10
N ALA A 325 -4.58 37.99 5.93
CA ALA A 325 -5.24 39.24 6.22
C ALA A 325 -5.12 39.68 7.68
N ILE A 326 -5.31 38.75 8.62
CA ILE A 326 -5.13 39.01 10.06
C ILE A 326 -3.68 39.41 10.34
N ILE A 327 -2.70 38.68 9.78
CA ILE A 327 -1.28 38.95 9.97
C ILE A 327 -0.88 40.30 9.35
N ALA A 328 -1.34 40.60 8.13
CA ALA A 328 -1.05 41.84 7.42
C ALA A 328 -1.62 43.05 8.17
N ALA A 329 -2.88 43.00 8.61
CA ALA A 329 -3.51 44.05 9.39
C ALA A 329 -2.80 44.27 10.74
N THR A 330 -2.53 43.19 11.47
CA THR A 330 -1.78 43.25 12.73
C THR A 330 -0.39 43.86 12.51
N ASN A 331 0.33 43.41 11.49
CA ASN A 331 1.67 43.90 11.17
C ASN A 331 1.66 45.34 10.66
N ALA A 332 0.62 45.80 9.96
CA ALA A 332 0.50 47.17 9.52
C ALA A 332 0.33 48.14 10.71
N LEU A 333 -0.40 47.71 11.74
CA LEU A 333 -0.92 48.59 12.78
C LEU A 333 -0.24 48.47 14.16
N LEU A 334 0.32 47.31 14.49
CA LEU A 334 0.93 47.03 15.80
C LEU A 334 2.46 46.92 15.74
N PRO A 335 3.18 47.16 16.85
CA PRO A 335 4.64 47.06 16.87
C PRO A 335 5.13 45.61 16.77
N VAL A 336 4.41 44.65 17.35
CA VAL A 336 4.79 43.22 17.34
C VAL A 336 4.50 42.61 15.98
N LYS A 337 5.55 42.15 15.28
CA LYS A 337 5.43 41.58 13.93
C LYS A 337 5.35 40.06 13.94
N ARG A 338 4.30 39.51 13.33
CA ARG A 338 4.08 38.07 13.14
C ARG A 338 4.52 37.65 11.74
N ARG A 339 4.90 36.37 11.60
CA ARG A 339 5.21 35.74 10.32
C ARG A 339 4.11 34.75 9.96
N VAL A 340 3.80 34.66 8.67
CA VAL A 340 2.91 33.62 8.15
C VAL A 340 3.60 32.25 8.17
N ASP A 341 2.84 31.21 8.51
CA ASP A 341 3.31 29.82 8.55
C ASP A 341 2.40 28.92 7.72
N TYR A 342 2.81 28.66 6.48
CA TYR A 342 2.06 27.84 5.52
C TYR A 342 2.16 26.34 5.78
N ARG A 343 2.96 25.90 6.75
CA ARG A 343 3.06 24.47 7.06
C ARG A 343 1.69 23.92 7.45
N ASN A 344 0.80 24.74 7.99
CA ASN A 344 -0.50 24.34 8.53
C ASN A 344 -1.67 24.46 7.53
N ASN A 345 -1.39 24.65 6.24
CA ASN A 345 -2.43 24.66 5.22
C ASN A 345 -3.13 23.31 5.13
N VAL A 346 -4.45 23.36 5.00
CA VAL A 346 -5.33 22.23 4.69
C VAL A 346 -5.86 22.44 3.29
N TYR A 347 -5.83 21.37 2.51
CA TYR A 347 -6.32 21.35 1.14
C TYR A 347 -7.47 20.36 1.04
N VAL A 348 -8.52 20.72 0.33
CA VAL A 348 -9.69 19.88 0.05
C VAL A 348 -10.09 20.08 -1.39
N VAL A 349 -10.37 18.99 -2.09
CA VAL A 349 -10.99 18.92 -3.40
C VAL A 349 -12.35 18.25 -3.19
N PHE A 350 -13.41 19.01 -3.42
CA PHE A 350 -14.79 18.61 -3.13
C PHE A 350 -15.43 17.81 -4.29
N THR A 351 -14.68 16.85 -4.84
CA THR A 351 -15.22 15.82 -5.76
C THR A 351 -16.03 14.77 -4.99
N GLU A 352 -16.65 13.83 -5.71
CA GLU A 352 -17.17 12.60 -5.11
C GLU A 352 -16.33 11.40 -5.56
N PRO A 353 -15.65 10.68 -4.65
CA PRO A 353 -15.44 11.04 -3.25
C PRO A 353 -14.51 12.26 -3.07
N PRO A 354 -14.59 12.99 -1.94
CA PRO A 354 -13.75 14.16 -1.69
C PRO A 354 -12.33 13.76 -1.28
N LEU A 355 -11.35 14.58 -1.68
CA LEU A 355 -9.93 14.38 -1.36
C LEU A 355 -9.42 15.53 -0.50
N ALA A 356 -8.92 15.23 0.69
CA ALA A 356 -8.32 16.20 1.60
C ALA A 356 -6.89 15.82 1.98
N TRP A 357 -6.02 16.81 2.18
CA TRP A 357 -4.65 16.56 2.64
C TRP A 357 -3.99 17.71 3.40
N ILE A 358 -2.93 17.34 4.12
CA ILE A 358 -2.00 18.23 4.81
C ILE A 358 -0.57 17.73 4.64
N GLY A 359 0.39 18.66 4.65
CA GLY A 359 1.82 18.32 4.71
C GLY A 359 2.37 17.68 3.42
N LEU A 360 3.33 16.78 3.58
CA LEU A 360 4.10 16.16 2.49
C LEU A 360 3.38 14.96 1.90
N THR A 361 3.54 14.73 0.60
CA THR A 361 3.22 13.45 -0.07
C THR A 361 4.13 12.31 0.41
N GLU A 362 3.78 11.04 0.17
CA GLU A 362 4.66 9.93 0.56
C GLU A 362 6.02 9.98 -0.16
N GLU A 363 6.04 10.39 -1.42
CA GLU A 363 7.26 10.56 -2.22
C GLU A 363 8.21 11.60 -1.60
N GLU A 364 7.70 12.79 -1.28
CA GLU A 364 8.47 13.85 -0.62
C GLU A 364 8.91 13.44 0.80
N ALA A 365 8.02 12.79 1.56
CA ALA A 365 8.30 12.32 2.90
C ALA A 365 9.39 11.22 2.89
N TYR A 366 9.32 10.29 1.95
CA TYR A 366 10.32 9.24 1.78
C TYR A 366 11.67 9.82 1.38
N GLY A 367 11.70 10.76 0.44
CA GLY A 367 12.91 11.49 0.06
C GLY A 367 13.59 12.18 1.26
N ARG A 368 12.82 12.64 2.25
CA ARG A 368 13.34 13.32 3.45
C ARG A 368 13.69 12.39 4.62
N TYR A 369 12.92 11.33 4.85
CA TYR A 369 13.02 10.51 6.06
C TYR A 369 13.50 9.07 5.79
N GLY A 370 13.49 8.61 4.54
CA GLY A 370 13.87 7.27 4.12
C GLY A 370 13.16 6.18 4.93
N ARG A 371 13.91 5.18 5.38
CA ARG A 371 13.41 4.05 6.17
C ARG A 371 12.83 4.42 7.55
N LYS A 372 12.99 5.66 7.99
CA LYS A 372 12.40 6.14 9.26
C LYS A 372 10.97 6.64 9.08
N LEU A 373 10.47 6.72 7.84
CA LEU A 373 9.08 7.05 7.56
C LEU A 373 8.20 5.86 7.94
N LYS A 374 7.10 6.15 8.63
CA LYS A 374 6.03 5.20 8.92
C LYS A 374 4.77 5.65 8.19
N THR A 375 4.15 4.73 7.46
CA THR A 375 2.90 4.98 6.74
C THR A 375 1.80 4.11 7.33
N TYR A 376 0.67 4.72 7.66
CA TYR A 376 -0.55 4.01 8.06
C TYR A 376 -1.59 4.21 6.96
N ARG A 377 -2.19 3.12 6.46
CA ARG A 377 -3.22 3.11 5.42
C ARG A 377 -4.50 2.52 5.98
N PHE A 378 -5.63 3.13 5.63
CA PHE A 378 -6.96 2.67 6.03
C PHE A 378 -7.90 2.73 4.84
N HIS A 379 -8.39 1.59 4.37
CA HIS A 379 -9.33 1.51 3.25
C HIS A 379 -10.77 1.67 3.74
N TYR A 380 -11.58 2.44 3.01
CA TYR A 380 -12.97 2.70 3.42
C TYR A 380 -13.83 1.43 3.40
N GLY A 381 -13.60 0.47 2.49
CA GLY A 381 -14.37 -0.79 2.43
C GLY A 381 -14.30 -1.68 3.69
N GLY A 382 -13.30 -1.49 4.56
CA GLY A 382 -13.24 -2.17 5.86
C GLY A 382 -13.80 -1.34 7.03
N MET A 383 -14.12 -0.06 6.80
CA MET A 383 -14.54 0.85 7.84
C MET A 383 -16.03 0.68 8.12
N ARG A 384 -16.37 0.35 9.36
CA ARG A 384 -17.77 0.13 9.76
C ARG A 384 -18.68 1.33 9.48
N ARG A 385 -18.18 2.56 9.64
CA ARG A 385 -18.97 3.75 9.32
C ARG A 385 -19.24 3.86 7.82
N ALA A 386 -18.25 3.58 6.98
CA ALA A 386 -18.41 3.59 5.53
C ALA A 386 -19.42 2.52 5.07
N LEU A 387 -19.38 1.32 5.66
CA LEU A 387 -20.37 0.26 5.41
C LEU A 387 -21.80 0.69 5.78
N VAL A 388 -21.97 1.36 6.92
CA VAL A 388 -23.28 1.89 7.35
C VAL A 388 -23.81 2.95 6.38
N ASP A 389 -22.93 3.77 5.81
CA ASP A 389 -23.30 4.82 4.85
C ASP A 389 -23.38 4.32 3.40
N GLY A 390 -22.94 3.09 3.14
CA GLY A 390 -22.74 2.56 1.78
C GLY A 390 -21.57 3.19 1.02
N ASN A 391 -20.77 4.06 1.66
CA ASN A 391 -19.70 4.87 1.04
C ASN A 391 -18.32 4.22 1.23
N GLU A 392 -18.14 3.05 0.61
CA GLU A 392 -16.95 2.19 0.78
C GLU A 392 -15.73 2.61 -0.07
N VAL A 393 -15.93 3.51 -1.03
CA VAL A 393 -14.87 3.95 -1.94
C VAL A 393 -13.99 5.00 -1.27
N GLY A 394 -12.74 4.66 -1.01
CA GLY A 394 -11.80 5.62 -0.43
C GLY A 394 -10.61 4.98 0.29
N MET A 395 -9.69 5.85 0.71
CA MET A 395 -8.54 5.48 1.53
C MET A 395 -8.02 6.69 2.31
N ALA A 396 -7.64 6.47 3.57
CA ALA A 396 -6.84 7.41 4.35
C ALA A 396 -5.38 6.93 4.48
N LYS A 397 -4.44 7.86 4.41
CA LYS A 397 -3.00 7.62 4.49
C LYS A 397 -2.33 8.65 5.38
N ILE A 398 -1.71 8.20 6.46
CA ILE A 398 -1.06 9.06 7.46
C ILE A 398 0.43 8.75 7.52
N LEU A 399 1.25 9.78 7.36
CA LEU A 399 2.70 9.69 7.26
C LEU A 399 3.35 10.27 8.50
N CYS A 400 4.12 9.46 9.21
CA CYS A 400 4.82 9.82 10.43
C CYS A 400 6.35 9.69 10.27
N ASN A 401 7.11 10.65 10.79
CA ASN A 401 8.56 10.50 10.88
C ASN A 401 8.96 9.49 11.98
N GLY A 402 10.26 9.22 12.11
CA GLY A 402 10.78 8.28 13.12
C GLY A 402 10.52 8.66 14.59
N ARG A 403 10.04 9.87 14.88
CA ARG A 403 9.57 10.28 16.23
C ARG A 403 8.05 10.12 16.41
N GLY A 404 7.36 9.56 15.43
CA GLY A 404 5.92 9.39 15.42
C GLY A 404 5.12 10.67 15.15
N ARG A 405 5.76 11.76 14.67
CA ARG A 405 5.05 13.02 14.35
C ARG A 405 4.56 13.02 12.91
N ILE A 406 3.33 13.50 12.71
CA ILE A 406 2.73 13.62 11.38
C ILE A 406 3.54 14.59 10.52
N VAL A 407 3.97 14.12 9.36
CA VAL A 407 4.64 14.94 8.34
C VAL A 407 3.75 15.19 7.13
N GLY A 408 2.79 14.29 6.89
CA GLY A 408 1.70 14.47 5.94
C GLY A 408 0.54 13.52 6.22
N ALA A 409 -0.64 13.86 5.75
CA ALA A 409 -1.81 12.98 5.78
C ALA A 409 -2.72 13.31 4.59
N HIS A 410 -3.31 12.28 3.99
CA HIS A 410 -4.20 12.38 2.84
C HIS A 410 -5.40 11.47 3.09
N ILE A 411 -6.60 11.94 2.79
CA ILE A 411 -7.85 11.21 2.98
C ILE A 411 -8.68 11.39 1.72
N LEU A 412 -9.07 10.29 1.10
CA LEU A 412 -10.02 10.23 0.00
C LEU A 412 -11.23 9.43 0.47
N GLY A 413 -12.41 10.01 0.40
CA GLY A 413 -13.65 9.35 0.84
C GLY A 413 -14.55 10.27 1.64
N GLU A 414 -15.76 9.79 1.93
CA GLU A 414 -16.76 10.52 2.71
C GLU A 414 -16.17 11.14 3.99
N GLY A 415 -16.54 12.38 4.29
CA GLY A 415 -16.05 13.13 5.45
C GLY A 415 -14.58 13.54 5.42
N ALA A 416 -13.82 13.32 4.33
CA ALA A 416 -12.38 13.64 4.26
C ALA A 416 -12.03 15.07 4.67
N GLY A 417 -12.80 16.05 4.17
CA GLY A 417 -12.60 17.48 4.46
C GLY A 417 -12.78 17.84 5.94
N GLU A 418 -13.61 17.10 6.67
CA GLU A 418 -13.85 17.32 8.10
C GLU A 418 -12.83 16.55 8.96
N VAL A 419 -12.58 15.29 8.63
CA VAL A 419 -11.69 14.40 9.42
C VAL A 419 -10.24 14.87 9.39
N ILE A 420 -9.78 15.45 8.27
CA ILE A 420 -8.39 15.92 8.12
C ILE A 420 -8.00 16.97 9.18
N HIS A 421 -8.97 17.74 9.69
CA HIS A 421 -8.71 18.82 10.65
C HIS A 421 -8.17 18.30 11.98
N GLU A 422 -8.60 17.12 12.44
CA GLU A 422 -8.08 16.54 13.68
C GLU A 422 -6.58 16.18 13.57
N LEU A 423 -6.18 15.61 12.42
CA LEU A 423 -4.77 15.35 12.12
C LEU A 423 -3.97 16.66 11.97
N GLN A 424 -4.60 17.71 11.43
CA GLN A 424 -3.97 19.02 11.34
C GLN A 424 -3.73 19.64 12.72
N VAL A 425 -4.64 19.48 13.67
CA VAL A 425 -4.47 19.95 15.05
C VAL A 425 -3.23 19.33 15.70
N ILE A 426 -3.10 18.00 15.68
CA ILE A 426 -1.96 17.34 16.35
C ILE A 426 -0.63 17.69 15.67
N ARG A 427 -0.65 17.88 14.35
CA ARG A 427 0.50 18.33 13.56
C ARG A 427 0.89 19.77 13.87
N ALA A 428 -0.07 20.69 13.97
CA ALA A 428 0.16 22.09 14.33
C ALA A 428 0.77 22.23 15.72
N PHE A 429 0.35 21.40 16.68
CA PHE A 429 0.95 21.31 18.02
C PHE A 429 2.26 20.51 18.08
N ASN A 430 2.74 19.98 16.94
CA ASN A 430 4.00 19.24 16.83
C ASN A 430 4.09 18.05 17.81
N LYS A 431 2.94 17.39 18.05
CA LYS A 431 2.82 16.23 18.92
C LYS A 431 2.87 14.93 18.07
N PRO A 432 3.34 13.82 18.65
CA PRO A 432 3.32 12.53 17.96
C PRO A 432 1.90 11.97 17.89
N LEU A 433 1.59 11.22 16.82
CA LEU A 433 0.25 10.71 16.50
C LEU A 433 -0.38 9.90 17.63
N TYR A 434 0.40 9.04 18.29
CA TYR A 434 -0.08 8.21 19.41
C TYR A 434 -0.66 9.02 20.58
N LYS A 435 -0.40 10.34 20.68
CA LYS A 435 -0.97 11.18 21.73
C LYS A 435 -2.48 11.36 21.60
N LEU A 436 -3.06 11.15 20.43
CA LEU A 436 -4.50 11.20 20.26
C LEU A 436 -5.23 10.05 20.96
N GLN A 437 -4.53 9.03 21.46
CA GLN A 437 -5.13 7.97 22.29
C GLN A 437 -5.68 8.48 23.62
N GLU A 438 -5.25 9.65 24.08
CA GLU A 438 -5.78 10.29 25.28
C GLU A 438 -7.21 10.80 25.06
N LEU A 439 -7.69 10.82 23.81
CA LEU A 439 -9.04 11.25 23.43
C LEU A 439 -9.94 10.03 23.15
N THR A 440 -11.20 10.14 23.57
CA THR A 440 -12.25 9.19 23.19
C THR A 440 -12.91 9.66 21.89
N HIS A 441 -12.80 8.87 20.82
CA HIS A 441 -13.55 9.10 19.59
C HIS A 441 -14.94 8.45 19.66
N ALA A 442 -15.96 9.17 19.18
CA ALA A 442 -17.31 8.61 19.03
C ALA A 442 -17.31 7.46 18.01
N TYR A 443 -18.12 6.42 18.26
CA TYR A 443 -18.16 5.21 17.44
C TYR A 443 -19.61 4.85 17.04
N PRO A 444 -19.86 4.47 15.77
CA PRO A 444 -18.93 4.46 14.63
C PRO A 444 -18.86 5.84 13.95
N THR A 445 -17.65 6.35 13.67
CA THR A 445 -17.44 7.59 12.90
C THR A 445 -16.20 7.47 11.99
N TYR A 446 -16.12 8.26 10.91
CA TYR A 446 -14.93 8.31 10.06
C TYR A 446 -13.69 8.78 10.85
N ALA A 447 -13.85 9.75 11.75
CA ALA A 447 -12.76 10.22 12.62
C ALA A 447 -12.22 9.09 13.52
N GLN A 448 -13.10 8.27 14.10
CA GLN A 448 -12.67 7.11 14.89
C GLN A 448 -11.92 6.08 14.03
N ALA A 449 -12.47 5.73 12.87
CA ALA A 449 -11.91 4.72 11.98
C ALA A 449 -10.55 5.13 11.40
N ILE A 450 -10.36 6.43 11.13
CA ILE A 450 -9.12 6.95 10.55
C ILE A 450 -8.16 7.41 11.65
N VAL A 451 -8.55 8.41 12.44
CA VAL A 451 -7.67 9.10 13.38
C VAL A 451 -7.48 8.27 14.65
N GLY A 452 -8.57 7.77 15.22
CA GLY A 452 -8.54 6.93 16.41
C GLY A 452 -7.73 5.65 16.20
N ARG A 453 -7.97 4.92 15.10
CA ARG A 453 -7.19 3.71 14.76
C ARG A 453 -5.74 4.01 14.44
N ALA A 454 -5.44 5.06 13.67
CA ALA A 454 -4.06 5.44 13.41
C ALA A 454 -3.28 5.80 14.66
N SER A 455 -3.93 6.48 15.61
CA SER A 455 -3.36 6.73 16.93
C SER A 455 -3.07 5.44 17.70
N GLN A 456 -4.00 4.47 17.65
CA GLN A 456 -3.82 3.16 18.28
C GLN A 456 -2.66 2.35 17.67
N LEU A 457 -2.56 2.29 16.35
CA LEU A 457 -1.43 1.65 15.68
C LEU A 457 -0.11 2.35 16.02
N ALA A 458 -0.09 3.69 16.00
CA ALA A 458 1.10 4.47 16.33
C ALA A 458 1.57 4.25 17.77
N PHE A 459 0.64 3.98 18.69
CA PHE A 459 0.96 3.61 20.06
C PHE A 459 1.55 2.20 20.15
N LEU A 460 0.95 1.20 19.48
CA LEU A 460 1.52 -0.15 19.43
C LEU A 460 2.94 -0.16 18.83
N ASP A 461 3.14 0.62 17.78
CA ASP A 461 4.42 0.86 17.14
C ASP A 461 5.45 1.47 18.10
N ARG A 462 5.01 2.40 18.97
CA ARG A 462 5.86 3.00 20.01
C ARG A 462 6.23 1.96 21.07
N ILE A 463 5.25 1.18 21.54
CA ILE A 463 5.46 0.09 22.51
C ILE A 463 6.45 -0.92 21.96
N GLY A 464 6.25 -1.40 20.73
CA GLY A 464 7.13 -2.37 20.08
C GLY A 464 8.55 -1.86 19.83
N SER A 465 8.73 -0.54 19.67
CA SER A 465 10.06 0.08 19.52
C SER A 465 10.82 0.28 20.83
N ASN A 466 10.19 0.05 21.99
CA ASN A 466 10.85 0.20 23.28
C ASN A 466 11.71 -1.05 23.57
N PRO A 467 13.03 -0.91 23.76
CA PRO A 467 13.93 -2.06 23.95
C PRO A 467 13.60 -2.89 25.20
N PHE A 468 13.11 -2.26 26.27
CA PHE A 468 12.70 -2.99 27.49
C PHE A 468 11.42 -3.79 27.27
N VAL A 469 10.47 -3.22 26.53
CA VAL A 469 9.24 -3.93 26.16
C VAL A 469 9.57 -5.05 25.18
N GLY A 470 10.41 -4.80 24.18
CA GLY A 470 10.89 -5.82 23.26
C GLY A 470 11.54 -7.00 23.99
N LEU A 471 12.40 -6.72 24.98
CA LEU A 471 13.02 -7.73 25.83
C LEU A 471 11.99 -8.49 26.69
N ALA A 472 11.04 -7.78 27.33
CA ALA A 472 9.98 -8.40 28.13
C ALA A 472 9.02 -9.26 27.28
N LEU A 473 8.68 -8.79 26.07
CA LEU A 473 7.87 -9.52 25.10
C LEU A 473 8.58 -10.76 24.54
N GLN A 474 9.91 -10.74 24.48
CA GLN A 474 10.73 -11.89 24.09
C GLN A 474 10.85 -12.94 25.21
N LEU A 475 10.80 -12.52 26.47
CA LEU A 475 10.85 -13.40 27.63
C LEU A 475 9.50 -14.06 27.95
N LEU A 476 8.39 -13.51 27.43
CA LEU A 476 7.03 -14.04 27.61
C LEU A 476 6.58 -14.81 26.35
N PRO A 477 6.43 -16.15 26.41
CA PRO A 477 6.05 -16.96 25.25
C PRO A 477 4.75 -16.47 24.59
N GLY A 478 4.79 -16.27 23.27
CA GLY A 478 3.61 -15.94 22.44
C GLY A 478 3.23 -14.46 22.35
N PHE A 479 3.95 -13.54 23.01
CA PHE A 479 3.53 -12.13 23.08
C PHE A 479 4.00 -11.26 21.89
N SER A 480 5.14 -11.58 21.27
CA SER A 480 5.57 -10.95 20.01
C SER A 480 4.55 -11.16 18.88
N ASN A 481 3.99 -12.37 18.80
CA ASN A 481 2.90 -12.69 17.87
C ASN A 481 1.60 -11.92 18.24
N ARG A 482 1.29 -11.77 19.54
CA ARG A 482 0.10 -11.01 19.98
C ARG A 482 0.15 -9.53 19.62
N LEU A 483 1.32 -8.87 19.68
CA LEU A 483 1.43 -7.46 19.28
C LEU A 483 1.23 -7.31 17.76
N TYR A 484 1.78 -8.22 16.98
CA TYR A 484 1.56 -8.31 15.53
C TYR A 484 0.08 -8.56 15.20
N LEU A 485 -0.54 -9.56 15.83
CA LEU A 485 -1.97 -9.86 15.68
C LEU A 485 -2.86 -8.69 16.12
N ALA A 486 -2.52 -7.99 17.20
CA ALA A 486 -3.24 -6.80 17.65
C ALA A 486 -3.12 -5.65 16.65
N ARG A 487 -1.93 -5.45 16.07
CA ARG A 487 -1.69 -4.47 15.00
C ARG A 487 -2.53 -4.80 13.77
N ASN A 488 -2.55 -6.06 13.33
CA ASN A 488 -3.34 -6.51 12.19
C ASN A 488 -4.84 -6.37 12.44
N ARG A 489 -5.32 -6.71 13.65
CA ARG A 489 -6.72 -6.56 14.03
C ARG A 489 -7.17 -5.09 14.08
N LEU A 490 -6.30 -4.20 14.55
CA LEU A 490 -6.61 -2.77 14.70
C LEU A 490 -6.46 -1.97 13.41
N ALA A 491 -5.73 -2.49 12.44
CA ALA A 491 -5.51 -1.78 11.20
C ALA A 491 -6.81 -1.54 10.43
N GLU A 492 -7.90 -2.28 10.69
CA GLU A 492 -9.21 -2.21 9.99
C GLU A 492 -9.13 -2.27 8.46
N THR A 493 -7.93 -2.29 7.88
CA THR A 493 -7.59 -3.18 6.79
C THR A 493 -8.06 -4.54 7.26
N HIS A 494 -9.14 -5.04 6.68
CA HIS A 494 -8.98 -6.38 6.15
C HIS A 494 -7.68 -6.26 5.32
N PRO A 495 -6.52 -6.82 5.75
CA PRO A 495 -5.66 -7.32 4.70
C PRO A 495 -6.64 -8.09 3.82
N VAL A 496 -6.67 -7.82 2.52
CA VAL A 496 -7.33 -8.79 1.66
C VAL A 496 -6.76 -10.10 2.12
N ASP A 497 -7.58 -10.93 2.77
CA ASP A 497 -7.05 -12.04 3.52
C ASP A 497 -6.56 -12.98 2.45
N VAL A 498 -5.28 -12.84 2.15
CA VAL A 498 -4.67 -13.42 0.96
C VAL A 498 -4.76 -14.93 1.11
N PHE A 499 -4.83 -15.42 2.35
CA PHE A 499 -5.14 -16.78 2.68
C PHE A 499 -6.62 -17.09 2.49
N ALA A 500 -7.58 -16.25 2.92
CA ALA A 500 -9.01 -16.47 2.62
C ALA A 500 -9.35 -16.50 1.12
N GLU A 501 -8.63 -15.75 0.26
CA GLU A 501 -8.78 -15.89 -1.20
C GLU A 501 -8.31 -17.25 -1.72
N LEU A 502 -7.39 -17.88 -1.01
CA LEU A 502 -6.77 -19.16 -1.36
C LEU A 502 -7.36 -20.34 -0.58
N GLN A 503 -8.09 -20.09 0.49
CA GLN A 503 -8.70 -21.08 1.35
C GLN A 503 -10.20 -21.24 1.03
N ASP A 504 -10.74 -22.41 1.30
CA ASP A 504 -12.18 -22.61 1.36
C ASP A 504 -12.73 -22.23 2.76
N ASP A 505 -14.05 -22.34 2.93
CA ASP A 505 -14.75 -22.00 4.19
C ASP A 505 -14.27 -22.84 5.40
N GLU A 506 -13.53 -23.93 5.17
CA GLU A 506 -12.95 -24.81 6.19
C GLU A 506 -11.45 -24.52 6.44
N GLY A 507 -10.87 -23.54 5.73
CA GLY A 507 -9.47 -23.12 5.90
C GLY A 507 -8.45 -23.91 5.06
N HIS A 508 -8.90 -24.76 4.13
CA HIS A 508 -8.03 -25.56 3.28
C HIS A 508 -7.64 -24.83 1.99
N PHE A 509 -6.37 -24.92 1.58
CA PHE A 509 -5.93 -24.28 0.34
C PHE A 509 -6.52 -24.94 -0.91
N THR A 510 -6.95 -24.10 -1.85
CA THR A 510 -7.60 -24.48 -3.12
C THR A 510 -6.76 -24.07 -4.34
N ALA A 511 -5.51 -23.66 -4.13
CA ALA A 511 -4.74 -22.84 -5.06
C ALA A 511 -4.24 -23.51 -6.36
N LEU A 512 -4.47 -24.81 -6.57
CA LEU A 512 -3.96 -25.54 -7.76
C LEU A 512 -5.03 -26.14 -8.69
N ALA A 513 -6.31 -25.82 -8.53
CA ALA A 513 -7.36 -26.48 -9.34
C ALA A 513 -7.34 -26.10 -10.85
N GLU A 514 -6.76 -24.95 -11.24
CA GLU A 514 -6.81 -24.48 -12.64
C GLU A 514 -5.45 -24.42 -13.35
N ALA A 515 -4.32 -24.40 -12.63
CA ALA A 515 -3.00 -24.23 -13.24
C ALA A 515 -2.42 -25.52 -13.88
N SER A 516 -2.90 -26.70 -13.48
CA SER A 516 -2.39 -27.98 -14.00
C SER A 516 -3.05 -28.43 -15.31
N ALA A 517 -4.04 -27.70 -15.84
CA ALA A 517 -4.67 -28.04 -17.11
C ALA A 517 -3.83 -27.59 -18.33
N GLU A 518 -2.99 -26.55 -18.19
CA GLU A 518 -2.20 -25.99 -19.31
C GLU A 518 -0.71 -26.34 -19.28
N ALA A 519 -0.18 -26.88 -18.18
CA ALA A 519 1.14 -27.49 -18.13
C ALA A 519 1.11 -28.95 -18.63
N ALA A 520 0.38 -29.21 -19.72
CA ALA A 520 0.46 -30.48 -20.42
C ALA A 520 1.85 -30.61 -21.03
N HIS A 521 2.68 -31.52 -20.49
CA HIS A 521 3.84 -32.03 -21.21
C HIS A 521 3.38 -32.46 -22.62
N PRO A 522 4.02 -31.97 -23.71
CA PRO A 522 3.69 -32.43 -25.05
C PRO A 522 4.17 -33.88 -25.19
N GLY A 523 3.32 -34.85 -24.86
CA GLY A 523 3.65 -36.27 -24.98
C GLY A 523 2.83 -37.30 -24.20
N ARG A 524 1.77 -36.96 -23.43
CA ARG A 524 0.94 -37.98 -22.75
C ARG A 524 -0.56 -37.78 -23.01
N PRO A 525 -1.27 -38.77 -23.60
CA PRO A 525 -2.70 -38.69 -23.86
C PRO A 525 -3.52 -38.98 -22.59
N GLY A 526 -4.67 -38.32 -22.47
CA GLY A 526 -5.42 -38.13 -21.23
C GLY A 526 -6.18 -39.34 -20.66
N MET A 527 -6.25 -39.35 -19.32
CA MET A 527 -7.31 -39.87 -18.46
C MET A 527 -7.20 -39.08 -17.13
N GLY A 528 -8.33 -38.69 -16.52
CA GLY A 528 -8.42 -37.63 -15.50
C GLY A 528 -7.36 -37.65 -14.38
N ASN A 529 -6.57 -36.57 -14.30
CA ASN A 529 -5.46 -36.38 -13.36
C ASN A 529 -5.87 -35.85 -11.97
N ALA A 530 -7.14 -35.95 -11.57
CA ALA A 530 -7.58 -35.45 -10.26
C ALA A 530 -7.22 -36.43 -9.15
N CYS A 531 -6.71 -35.90 -8.03
CA CYS A 531 -6.47 -36.66 -6.80
C CYS A 531 -7.77 -37.26 -6.24
N ILE A 532 -7.85 -38.59 -6.20
CA ILE A 532 -8.97 -39.34 -5.63
C ILE A 532 -8.46 -40.07 -4.38
N ILE A 533 -9.17 -39.89 -3.27
CA ILE A 533 -8.88 -40.55 -1.99
C ILE A 533 -10.17 -41.22 -1.53
N GLU A 534 -10.16 -42.55 -1.52
CA GLU A 534 -11.27 -43.37 -1.02
C GLU A 534 -10.85 -44.06 0.28
N SER A 535 -11.76 -44.08 1.25
CA SER A 535 -11.52 -44.72 2.55
C SER A 535 -12.30 -46.02 2.62
N ARG A 536 -11.63 -47.12 2.93
CA ARG A 536 -12.23 -48.45 3.16
C ARG A 536 -11.84 -48.96 4.54
N LYS A 537 -12.80 -49.51 5.29
CA LYS A 537 -12.53 -50.16 6.58
C LYS A 537 -12.29 -51.66 6.36
N THR A 538 -11.18 -52.17 6.89
CA THR A 538 -10.82 -53.59 6.80
C THR A 538 -10.55 -54.14 8.21
N GLY A 539 -11.43 -55.02 8.69
CA GLY A 539 -11.41 -55.52 10.08
C GLY A 539 -11.87 -54.48 11.11
N GLU A 540 -11.64 -54.75 12.40
CA GLU A 540 -12.05 -53.84 13.49
C GLU A 540 -11.11 -52.63 13.66
N ASP A 541 -9.81 -52.77 13.31
CA ASP A 541 -8.74 -51.88 13.73
C ASP A 541 -7.93 -51.18 12.62
N THR A 542 -8.31 -51.30 11.33
CA THR A 542 -7.55 -50.69 10.21
C THR A 542 -8.44 -49.96 9.20
N VAL A 543 -8.05 -48.72 8.85
CA VAL A 543 -8.58 -47.98 7.70
C VAL A 543 -7.56 -47.97 6.57
N ILE A 544 -7.99 -48.33 5.37
CA ILE A 544 -7.22 -48.24 4.14
C ILE A 544 -7.62 -46.97 3.40
N LEU A 545 -6.64 -46.14 3.03
CA LEU A 545 -6.81 -44.96 2.20
C LEU A 545 -6.24 -45.25 0.81
N ASP A 546 -7.12 -45.47 -0.17
CA ASP A 546 -6.75 -45.68 -1.57
C ASP A 546 -6.50 -44.31 -2.23
N ILE A 547 -5.23 -43.99 -2.49
CA ILE A 547 -4.82 -42.71 -3.08
C ILE A 547 -4.46 -42.94 -4.55
N ARG A 548 -5.20 -42.30 -5.45
CA ARG A 548 -5.04 -42.44 -6.91
C ARG A 548 -4.84 -41.08 -7.59
N GLY A 549 -4.07 -41.05 -8.69
CA GLY A 549 -3.85 -39.85 -9.49
C GLY A 549 -2.64 -39.02 -9.03
N GLU A 550 -2.77 -37.68 -9.01
CA GLU A 550 -1.68 -36.76 -8.65
C GLU A 550 -1.78 -36.30 -7.19
N LEU A 551 -0.73 -36.52 -6.40
CA LEU A 551 -0.62 -36.06 -5.02
C LEU A 551 0.15 -34.73 -4.96
N THR A 552 -0.59 -33.63 -4.94
CA THR A 552 -0.07 -32.25 -4.89
C THR A 552 -0.81 -31.44 -3.81
N VAL A 553 -0.56 -30.13 -3.69
CA VAL A 553 -1.28 -29.27 -2.72
C VAL A 553 -2.81 -29.30 -2.90
N SER A 554 -3.31 -29.62 -4.11
CA SER A 554 -4.75 -29.70 -4.37
C SER A 554 -5.45 -30.83 -3.59
N CYS A 555 -4.69 -31.81 -3.09
CA CYS A 555 -5.19 -32.90 -2.25
C CYS A 555 -5.30 -32.52 -0.76
N GLU A 556 -4.80 -31.36 -0.32
CA GLU A 556 -4.64 -31.02 1.10
C GLU A 556 -5.92 -31.27 1.91
N LYS A 557 -7.06 -30.78 1.41
CA LYS A 557 -8.37 -30.99 2.02
C LYS A 557 -8.75 -32.46 2.12
N LYS A 558 -8.75 -33.16 0.97
CA LYS A 558 -9.21 -34.55 0.88
C LYS A 558 -8.35 -35.47 1.75
N LEU A 559 -7.04 -35.27 1.71
CA LEU A 559 -6.09 -36.09 2.46
C LEU A 559 -6.20 -35.84 3.97
N SER A 560 -6.25 -34.57 4.39
CA SER A 560 -6.37 -34.24 5.82
C SER A 560 -7.67 -34.80 6.41
N ARG A 561 -8.78 -34.65 5.68
CA ARG A 561 -10.07 -35.23 6.08
C ARG A 561 -10.02 -36.75 6.19
N ALA A 562 -9.44 -37.43 5.19
CA ALA A 562 -9.32 -38.89 5.20
C ALA A 562 -8.45 -39.41 6.37
N PHE A 563 -7.37 -38.70 6.70
CA PHE A 563 -6.56 -39.00 7.88
C PHE A 563 -7.34 -38.75 9.18
N ASP A 564 -8.06 -37.64 9.29
CA ASP A 564 -8.85 -37.34 10.49
C ASP A 564 -9.95 -38.40 10.71
N GLU A 565 -10.68 -38.77 9.67
CA GLU A 565 -11.67 -39.86 9.69
C GLU A 565 -11.02 -41.20 10.07
N GLY A 566 -9.88 -41.55 9.45
CA GLY A 566 -9.12 -42.76 9.77
C GLY A 566 -8.63 -42.78 11.23
N THR A 567 -8.16 -41.63 11.73
CA THR A 567 -7.69 -41.49 13.12
C THR A 567 -8.80 -41.57 14.16
N ALA A 568 -10.03 -41.20 13.79
CA ALA A 568 -11.19 -41.31 14.67
C ALA A 568 -11.77 -42.73 14.69
N ALA A 569 -11.66 -43.46 13.58
CA ALA A 569 -12.30 -44.76 13.41
C ALA A 569 -11.49 -45.95 13.92
N THR A 570 -10.15 -45.86 13.94
CA THR A 570 -9.27 -47.02 14.19
C THR A 570 -7.91 -46.63 14.78
N GLY A 571 -7.13 -47.63 15.22
CA GLY A 571 -5.74 -47.46 15.67
C GLY A 571 -4.68 -47.51 14.55
N ARG A 572 -5.06 -47.75 13.27
CA ARG A 572 -4.11 -48.00 12.17
C ARG A 572 -4.60 -47.45 10.83
N ILE A 573 -3.71 -46.82 10.09
CA ILE A 573 -3.95 -46.31 8.73
C ILE A 573 -2.99 -46.98 7.75
N LEU A 574 -3.52 -47.57 6.69
CA LEU A 574 -2.76 -48.12 5.56
C LEU A 574 -3.02 -47.28 4.31
N LEU A 575 -1.97 -46.73 3.70
CA LEU A 575 -2.04 -45.98 2.46
C LEU A 575 -1.81 -46.93 1.28
N ASN A 576 -2.81 -47.14 0.45
CA ASN A 576 -2.62 -47.87 -0.80
C ASN A 576 -2.23 -46.87 -1.90
N LEU A 577 -0.97 -46.96 -2.34
CA LEU A 577 -0.34 -46.05 -3.30
C LEU A 577 -0.15 -46.68 -4.70
N SER A 578 -0.72 -47.86 -4.94
CA SER A 578 -0.58 -48.63 -6.19
C SER A 578 -1.01 -47.88 -7.45
N ALA A 579 -1.92 -46.92 -7.33
CA ALA A 579 -2.43 -46.11 -8.44
C ALA A 579 -1.99 -44.63 -8.37
N LEU A 580 -0.89 -44.34 -7.64
CA LEU A 580 -0.28 -43.02 -7.60
C LEU A 580 0.46 -42.74 -8.93
N ALA A 581 0.03 -41.71 -9.65
CA ALA A 581 0.59 -41.33 -10.94
C ALA A 581 1.69 -40.24 -10.83
N HIS A 582 1.54 -39.32 -9.87
CA HIS A 582 2.47 -38.20 -9.67
C HIS A 582 2.49 -37.77 -8.19
N MET A 583 3.62 -37.25 -7.72
CA MET A 583 3.75 -36.61 -6.40
C MET A 583 4.83 -35.53 -6.49
N ASP A 584 4.48 -34.31 -6.09
CA ASP A 584 5.42 -33.18 -5.96
C ASP A 584 5.89 -33.02 -4.49
N ALA A 585 6.76 -32.03 -4.25
CA ALA A 585 7.28 -31.79 -2.90
C ALA A 585 6.21 -31.33 -1.90
N GLU A 586 5.14 -30.69 -2.36
CA GLU A 586 4.01 -30.28 -1.52
C GLU A 586 3.18 -31.51 -1.10
N GLY A 587 2.89 -32.43 -2.02
CA GLY A 587 2.21 -33.70 -1.76
C GLY A 587 2.97 -34.61 -0.79
N ALA A 588 4.30 -34.71 -0.95
CA ALA A 588 5.15 -35.40 0.02
C ALA A 588 5.10 -34.73 1.41
N GLY A 589 5.03 -33.40 1.46
CA GLY A 589 4.84 -32.62 2.69
C GLY A 589 3.51 -32.91 3.38
N LEU A 590 2.42 -33.02 2.61
CA LEU A 590 1.11 -33.38 3.11
C LEU A 590 1.08 -34.77 3.75
N LEU A 591 1.76 -35.76 3.15
CA LEU A 591 1.93 -37.08 3.77
C LEU A 591 2.69 -37.00 5.09
N LEU A 592 3.81 -36.27 5.11
CA LEU A 592 4.62 -36.10 6.32
C LEU A 592 3.82 -35.45 7.45
N ALA A 593 3.11 -34.37 7.15
CA ALA A 593 2.33 -33.61 8.13
C ALA A 593 1.21 -34.47 8.72
N ASN A 594 0.43 -35.15 7.87
CA ASN A 594 -0.68 -36.01 8.31
C ASN A 594 -0.19 -37.27 9.04
N ALA A 595 0.86 -37.92 8.56
CA ALA A 595 1.48 -39.06 9.25
C ALA A 595 2.05 -38.65 10.63
N SER A 596 2.64 -37.46 10.73
CA SER A 596 3.13 -36.92 12.01
C SER A 596 1.98 -36.65 13.00
N LYS A 597 0.85 -36.10 12.54
CA LYS A 597 -0.36 -35.91 13.35
C LYS A 597 -0.93 -37.25 13.84
N ALA A 598 -0.97 -38.27 12.98
CA ALA A 598 -1.41 -39.62 13.33
C ALA A 598 -0.45 -40.27 14.36
N ALA A 599 0.86 -40.17 14.15
CA ALA A 599 1.86 -40.70 15.06
C ALA A 599 1.76 -40.09 16.48
N ARG A 600 1.44 -38.79 16.59
CA ARG A 600 1.16 -38.13 17.87
C ARG A 600 -0.03 -38.74 18.60
N LYS A 601 -1.07 -39.14 17.87
CA LYS A 601 -2.23 -39.89 18.41
C LYS A 601 -1.92 -41.37 18.67
N ARG A 602 -0.65 -41.81 18.51
CA ARG A 602 -0.18 -43.21 18.59
C ARG A 602 -0.83 -44.13 17.57
N ILE A 603 -1.18 -43.58 16.41
CA ILE A 603 -1.78 -44.31 15.30
C ILE A 603 -0.68 -44.65 14.31
N ALA A 604 -0.52 -45.94 14.02
CA ALA A 604 0.48 -46.42 13.08
C ALA A 604 0.05 -46.11 11.64
N VAL A 605 0.97 -45.55 10.84
CA VAL A 605 0.75 -45.28 9.41
C VAL A 605 1.70 -46.15 8.60
N SER A 606 1.14 -46.90 7.66
CA SER A 606 1.89 -47.75 6.73
C SER A 606 1.48 -47.45 5.29
N ALA A 607 2.28 -47.85 4.31
CA ALA A 607 1.92 -47.75 2.89
C ALA A 607 2.24 -49.05 2.14
N CYS A 608 1.43 -49.39 1.15
CA CYS A 608 1.64 -50.52 0.26
C CYS A 608 1.53 -50.12 -1.22
N GLY A 609 2.08 -50.95 -2.11
CA GLY A 609 1.98 -50.76 -3.55
C GLY A 609 2.70 -49.53 -4.08
N LEU A 610 3.70 -48.99 -3.36
CA LEU A 610 4.41 -47.79 -3.80
C LEU A 610 5.18 -48.06 -5.11
N PRO A 611 4.92 -47.34 -6.22
CA PRO A 611 5.64 -47.58 -7.47
C PRO A 611 7.13 -47.28 -7.32
N GLY A 612 7.97 -48.06 -8.00
CA GLY A 612 9.44 -48.03 -7.87
C GLY A 612 10.08 -46.62 -7.84
N PRO A 613 9.76 -45.71 -8.78
CA PRO A 613 10.33 -44.36 -8.79
C PRO A 613 10.00 -43.49 -7.55
N PHE A 614 8.92 -43.80 -6.82
CA PHE A 614 8.56 -43.06 -5.60
C PHE A 614 9.26 -43.60 -4.35
N LEU A 615 9.85 -44.80 -4.38
CA LEU A 615 10.69 -45.30 -3.28
C LEU A 615 11.87 -44.36 -3.03
N ASP A 616 12.52 -43.90 -4.09
CA ASP A 616 13.62 -42.92 -4.00
C ASP A 616 13.16 -41.60 -3.39
N VAL A 617 11.91 -41.18 -3.66
CA VAL A 617 11.33 -39.98 -3.06
C VAL A 617 11.08 -40.17 -1.56
N PHE A 618 10.57 -41.34 -1.14
CA PHE A 618 10.37 -41.67 0.27
C PHE A 618 11.70 -41.67 1.04
N HIS A 619 12.75 -42.26 0.48
CA HIS A 619 14.09 -42.24 1.06
C HIS A 619 14.69 -40.82 1.11
N LEU A 620 14.54 -40.05 0.02
CA LEU A 620 15.06 -38.68 -0.06
C LEU A 620 14.37 -37.79 0.99
N THR A 621 13.05 -37.88 1.12
CA THR A 621 12.26 -37.05 2.06
C THR A 621 12.24 -37.60 3.49
N GLY A 622 12.70 -38.84 3.72
CA GLY A 622 12.64 -39.51 5.02
C GLY A 622 11.21 -39.92 5.44
N LEU A 623 10.28 -40.03 4.48
CA LEU A 623 8.92 -40.51 4.72
C LEU A 623 8.90 -41.97 5.18
N ASP A 624 9.85 -42.78 4.69
CA ASP A 624 10.09 -44.17 5.08
C ASP A 624 10.41 -44.36 6.58
N ALA A 625 10.87 -43.31 7.27
CA ALA A 625 11.07 -43.31 8.71
C ALA A 625 9.77 -43.06 9.52
N LEU A 626 8.72 -42.52 8.89
CA LEU A 626 7.40 -42.30 9.50
C LEU A 626 6.35 -43.30 9.02
N ILE A 627 6.44 -43.75 7.77
CA ILE A 627 5.47 -44.58 7.08
C ILE A 627 6.15 -45.89 6.72
N THR A 628 5.73 -46.98 7.36
CA THR A 628 6.31 -48.30 7.10
C THR A 628 5.86 -48.81 5.74
N LEU A 629 6.79 -49.28 4.91
CA LEU A 629 6.51 -49.72 3.53
C LEU A 629 6.32 -51.24 3.45
N TYR A 630 5.29 -51.65 2.71
CA TYR A 630 4.96 -53.04 2.38
C TYR A 630 4.85 -53.21 0.86
N ASN A 631 5.05 -54.43 0.37
CA ASN A 631 4.96 -54.70 -1.07
C ASN A 631 3.51 -54.61 -1.56
N ASP A 632 2.57 -55.23 -0.85
CA ASP A 632 1.16 -55.30 -1.20
C ASP A 632 0.25 -55.18 0.04
N GLU A 633 -1.06 -55.09 -0.22
CA GLU A 633 -2.09 -54.94 0.83
C GLU A 633 -2.15 -56.17 1.76
N GLU A 634 -1.90 -57.36 1.24
CA GLU A 634 -1.99 -58.62 2.00
C GLU A 634 -0.84 -58.73 3.02
N ASP A 635 0.38 -58.44 2.59
CA ASP A 635 1.59 -58.38 3.44
C ASP A 635 1.42 -57.38 4.59
N ALA A 636 0.86 -56.19 4.29
CA ALA A 636 0.59 -55.16 5.29
C ALA A 636 -0.47 -55.58 6.34
N LEU A 637 -1.49 -56.35 5.93
CA LEU A 637 -2.59 -56.78 6.80
C LEU A 637 -2.26 -58.05 7.61
N CYS A 638 -1.43 -58.96 7.09
CA CYS A 638 -1.07 -60.21 7.75
C CYS A 638 -0.04 -60.05 8.90
N CYS A 639 0.74 -58.97 8.91
CA CYS A 639 1.73 -58.71 9.94
C CYS A 639 1.11 -58.40 11.33
N ARG A 640 0.86 -59.44 12.14
CA ARG A 640 0.39 -59.31 13.55
C ARG A 640 1.46 -58.79 14.54
N ARG A 641 2.74 -58.71 14.18
CA ARG A 641 3.83 -58.18 15.05
C ARG A 641 4.01 -56.67 14.85
N PHE A 642 3.03 -55.89 15.29
CA PHE A 642 3.06 -54.42 15.21
C PHE A 642 3.18 -53.74 16.60
N LEU A 643 3.50 -54.50 17.66
CA LEU A 643 3.37 -54.06 19.07
C LEU A 643 4.66 -54.01 19.90
N GLU A 644 5.82 -54.41 19.39
CA GLU A 644 7.07 -54.27 20.16
C GLU A 644 7.84 -53.01 19.75
N LYS A 645 8.01 -52.10 20.71
CA LYS A 645 9.09 -51.11 20.71
C LYS A 645 10.43 -51.85 20.68
N SER A 646 10.96 -52.18 19.51
CA SER A 646 12.30 -52.74 19.39
C SER A 646 12.89 -52.38 18.03
N GLY A 647 14.04 -51.70 18.07
CA GLY A 647 14.80 -51.26 16.91
C GLY A 647 15.36 -52.41 16.07
N LEU A 648 14.51 -53.04 15.29
CA LEU A 648 14.89 -53.96 14.22
C LEU A 648 14.45 -53.37 12.88
N MET A 649 15.43 -53.26 11.98
CA MET A 649 15.26 -52.83 10.59
C MET A 649 14.20 -53.67 9.87
N PRO A 650 13.39 -53.08 8.98
CA PRO A 650 12.58 -53.87 8.05
C PRO A 650 13.50 -54.76 7.21
N GLY A 651 13.00 -55.91 6.76
CA GLY A 651 13.70 -56.79 5.81
C GLY A 651 14.20 -56.02 4.58
N PRO A 652 15.14 -56.59 3.79
CA PRO A 652 15.79 -55.85 2.72
C PRO A 652 14.75 -55.24 1.80
N LEU A 653 14.73 -53.90 1.77
CA LEU A 653 13.97 -53.12 0.81
C LEU A 653 14.35 -53.57 -0.61
N PRO A 654 13.43 -53.57 -1.57
CA PRO A 654 13.79 -53.79 -2.98
C PRO A 654 14.91 -52.82 -3.36
N THR A 655 16.00 -53.37 -3.89
CA THR A 655 17.21 -52.60 -4.24
C THR A 655 16.89 -51.55 -5.31
N THR A 656 17.15 -50.28 -4.99
CA THR A 656 16.94 -49.08 -5.83
C THR A 656 17.93 -48.94 -7.01
N ASP A 657 18.67 -50.00 -7.34
CA ASP A 657 19.86 -49.87 -8.19
C ASP A 657 19.56 -49.68 -9.70
N GLN A 658 18.28 -49.59 -10.10
CA GLN A 658 17.88 -49.49 -11.52
C GLN A 658 16.70 -48.55 -11.84
N THR A 659 16.31 -47.64 -10.94
CA THR A 659 15.24 -46.66 -11.24
C THR A 659 15.80 -45.36 -11.84
N LEU A 660 15.32 -44.98 -13.02
CA LEU A 660 15.54 -43.64 -13.57
C LEU A 660 14.92 -42.58 -12.63
N PRO A 661 15.54 -41.40 -12.43
CA PRO A 661 14.97 -40.37 -11.56
C PRO A 661 13.56 -39.98 -12.03
N LEU A 662 12.62 -39.90 -11.09
CA LEU A 662 11.31 -39.32 -11.38
C LEU A 662 11.51 -37.87 -11.86
N SER A 663 10.85 -37.48 -12.95
CA SER A 663 10.97 -36.12 -13.50
C SER A 663 10.75 -35.08 -12.39
N GLY A 664 11.66 -34.11 -12.29
CA GLY A 664 11.64 -33.06 -11.27
C GLY A 664 12.29 -33.41 -9.92
N TRP A 665 12.48 -34.69 -9.59
CA TRP A 665 13.08 -35.11 -8.31
C TRP A 665 14.58 -35.40 -8.39
N ALA A 666 15.28 -35.15 -7.29
CA ALA A 666 16.68 -35.52 -7.13
C ALA A 666 16.83 -37.02 -6.85
N LYS A 667 17.96 -37.62 -7.26
CA LYS A 667 18.32 -38.96 -6.78
C LYS A 667 18.75 -38.89 -5.32
N SER A 668 18.30 -39.86 -4.50
CA SER A 668 18.76 -39.98 -3.12
C SER A 668 20.28 -40.23 -3.06
N VAL A 669 20.97 -39.52 -2.16
CA VAL A 669 22.41 -39.67 -1.94
C VAL A 669 22.69 -39.81 -0.44
N ASP A 670 23.59 -40.73 -0.09
CA ASP A 670 23.97 -40.97 1.30
C ASP A 670 24.67 -39.78 1.96
N ARG A 671 25.50 -39.06 1.18
CA ARG A 671 26.31 -37.94 1.66
C ARG A 671 26.43 -36.86 0.58
N LEU A 672 26.28 -35.61 1.00
CA LEU A 672 26.46 -34.44 0.16
C LEU A 672 27.94 -34.28 -0.21
N SER A 673 28.20 -33.94 -1.47
CA SER A 673 29.53 -33.63 -1.98
C SER A 673 29.55 -32.23 -2.57
N LEU A 674 30.55 -31.44 -2.18
CA LEU A 674 30.75 -30.09 -2.71
C LEU A 674 31.99 -30.05 -3.60
N SER A 675 31.84 -29.44 -4.78
CA SER A 675 32.92 -29.18 -5.73
C SER A 675 32.97 -27.70 -6.09
N ALA A 676 34.13 -27.20 -6.53
CA ALA A 676 34.33 -25.84 -7.02
C ALA A 676 33.91 -24.69 -6.06
N ILE A 677 33.99 -24.90 -4.73
CA ILE A 677 33.73 -23.83 -3.75
C ILE A 677 34.90 -22.83 -3.74
N PRO A 678 34.65 -21.50 -3.81
CA PRO A 678 35.71 -20.50 -3.82
C PRO A 678 36.67 -20.59 -2.62
N GLU A 679 37.97 -20.34 -2.85
CA GLU A 679 38.95 -20.27 -1.76
C GLU A 679 38.60 -19.13 -0.79
N GLY A 680 38.68 -19.42 0.52
CA GLY A 680 38.36 -18.45 1.59
C GLY A 680 36.91 -18.48 2.06
N VAL A 681 36.06 -19.36 1.53
CA VAL A 681 34.69 -19.59 2.04
C VAL A 681 34.71 -20.62 3.17
N MET A 682 34.00 -20.36 4.26
CA MET A 682 33.86 -21.32 5.36
C MET A 682 33.01 -22.52 4.93
N ASN A 683 33.64 -23.69 4.78
CA ASN A 683 32.97 -24.93 4.35
C ASN A 683 33.35 -26.12 5.25
N ILE A 684 32.78 -26.18 6.46
CA ILE A 684 33.13 -27.21 7.46
C ILE A 684 31.95 -28.14 7.83
N ASN A 685 30.75 -27.82 7.36
CA ASN A 685 29.50 -28.42 7.83
C ASN A 685 28.62 -29.00 6.71
N VAL A 686 29.12 -29.15 5.49
CA VAL A 686 28.29 -29.61 4.35
C VAL A 686 28.87 -30.84 3.66
N ASN A 687 30.15 -30.80 3.27
CA ASN A 687 30.78 -31.93 2.61
C ASN A 687 30.79 -33.17 3.52
N GLY A 688 30.31 -34.30 3.01
CA GLY A 688 30.19 -35.57 3.74
C GLY A 688 28.99 -35.65 4.71
N ARG A 689 28.10 -34.65 4.77
CA ARG A 689 26.89 -34.68 5.62
C ARG A 689 25.73 -35.34 4.90
N ARG A 690 24.82 -35.93 5.68
CA ARG A 690 23.51 -36.38 5.20
C ARG A 690 22.54 -35.20 5.11
N THR A 691 21.48 -35.35 4.34
CA THR A 691 20.31 -34.47 4.40
C THR A 691 19.49 -34.70 5.68
N SER A 692 18.68 -33.72 6.06
CA SER A 692 17.93 -33.71 7.31
C SER A 692 16.45 -33.38 7.08
N SER A 693 15.63 -34.41 6.99
CA SER A 693 14.16 -34.33 6.96
C SER A 693 13.57 -33.80 8.29
N PRO A 694 12.34 -33.24 8.32
CA PRO A 694 11.68 -32.87 9.57
C PRO A 694 11.55 -34.03 10.56
N VAL A 695 11.49 -35.27 10.07
CA VAL A 695 11.45 -36.51 10.89
C VAL A 695 12.70 -36.67 11.76
N ASN A 696 13.84 -36.12 11.31
CA ASN A 696 15.12 -36.24 11.99
C ASN A 696 15.45 -35.09 12.94
N GLY A 697 14.60 -34.07 12.99
CA GLY A 697 14.80 -32.90 13.84
C GLY A 697 14.38 -33.10 15.29
N PHE A 698 14.91 -32.27 16.18
CA PHE A 698 14.66 -32.35 17.63
C PHE A 698 13.40 -31.60 18.06
N GLY A 699 13.20 -30.39 17.55
CA GLY A 699 12.21 -29.43 18.06
C GLY A 699 10.77 -29.75 17.70
N ARG A 700 9.89 -28.75 17.85
CA ARG A 700 8.49 -28.82 17.39
C ARG A 700 8.39 -28.83 15.87
N LEU A 701 7.40 -29.52 15.29
CA LEU A 701 7.16 -29.52 13.84
C LEU A 701 6.27 -28.33 13.48
N TRP A 702 6.85 -27.42 12.72
CA TRP A 702 6.19 -26.23 12.20
C TRP A 702 6.01 -26.33 10.69
N GLU A 703 4.87 -25.85 10.25
CA GLU A 703 4.57 -25.52 8.88
C GLU A 703 4.34 -24.01 8.82
N LYS A 704 5.11 -23.30 8.00
CA LYS A 704 4.96 -21.85 7.80
C LYS A 704 4.69 -21.55 6.35
N ARG A 705 3.85 -20.55 6.07
CA ARG A 705 3.57 -20.08 4.70
C ARG A 705 3.79 -18.58 4.65
N TYR A 706 4.65 -18.13 3.75
CA TYR A 706 4.85 -16.73 3.42
C TYR A 706 4.39 -16.49 1.99
N LEU A 707 3.46 -15.56 1.81
CA LEU A 707 2.73 -15.41 0.56
C LEU A 707 2.76 -13.95 0.10
N LEU A 708 3.22 -13.73 -1.12
CA LEU A 708 3.28 -12.44 -1.78
C LEU A 708 2.28 -12.44 -2.93
N ARG A 709 1.30 -11.53 -2.89
CA ARG A 709 0.33 -11.31 -3.96
C ARG A 709 0.82 -10.23 -4.91
N LEU A 710 0.81 -10.53 -6.20
CA LEU A 710 1.08 -9.59 -7.27
C LEU A 710 -0.21 -9.30 -8.04
N HIS A 711 -0.61 -8.03 -8.07
CA HIS A 711 -1.72 -7.56 -8.90
C HIS A 711 -1.19 -7.21 -10.29
N SER A 712 -1.79 -7.76 -11.36
CA SER A 712 -1.50 -7.39 -12.75
C SER A 712 -0.02 -7.52 -13.16
N THR A 713 0.47 -8.75 -13.33
CA THR A 713 1.78 -8.99 -13.97
C THR A 713 1.61 -9.73 -15.29
N ASP A 714 2.23 -9.24 -16.37
CA ASP A 714 2.32 -9.96 -17.66
C ASP A 714 3.23 -11.21 -17.57
N LEU A 715 3.85 -11.45 -16.41
CA LEU A 715 4.76 -12.57 -16.20
C LEU A 715 4.02 -13.84 -15.78
N GLU A 716 4.36 -14.94 -16.43
CA GLU A 716 3.89 -16.28 -16.12
C GLU A 716 4.63 -16.87 -14.90
N PRO A 717 4.00 -17.72 -14.07
CA PRO A 717 4.63 -18.35 -12.91
C PRO A 717 5.99 -19.01 -13.21
N ARG A 718 6.12 -19.65 -14.38
CA ARG A 718 7.37 -20.26 -14.86
C ARG A 718 8.53 -19.27 -15.04
N GLN A 719 8.22 -18.05 -15.47
CA GLN A 719 9.23 -17.00 -15.65
C GLN A 719 9.70 -16.50 -14.29
N ILE A 720 8.78 -16.38 -13.32
CA ILE A 720 9.10 -15.97 -11.95
C ILE A 720 9.96 -17.03 -11.27
N ILE A 721 9.62 -18.32 -11.38
CA ILE A 721 10.41 -19.41 -10.80
C ILE A 721 11.78 -19.53 -11.46
N SER A 722 11.86 -19.41 -12.79
CA SER A 722 13.14 -19.42 -13.51
C SER A 722 14.05 -18.26 -13.08
N LEU A 723 13.50 -17.04 -12.96
CA LEU A 723 14.21 -15.89 -12.41
C LEU A 723 14.65 -16.14 -10.96
N TRP A 724 13.75 -16.67 -10.14
CA TRP A 724 14.05 -16.90 -8.73
C TRP A 724 15.16 -17.94 -8.54
N ARG A 725 15.18 -19.01 -9.35
CA ARG A 725 16.23 -20.02 -9.32
C ARG A 725 17.59 -19.49 -9.80
N SER A 726 17.59 -18.64 -10.83
CA SER A 726 18.84 -18.07 -11.39
C SER A 726 19.46 -17.00 -10.49
N GLU A 727 18.64 -16.19 -9.82
CA GLU A 727 19.09 -15.07 -8.96
C GLU A 727 18.83 -15.34 -7.46
N PHE A 728 18.67 -16.60 -7.03
CA PHE A 728 18.11 -16.96 -5.70
C PHE A 728 18.74 -16.23 -4.51
N ALA A 729 20.08 -16.16 -4.47
CA ALA A 729 20.81 -15.51 -3.38
C ALA A 729 20.77 -13.98 -3.43
N ALA A 730 20.51 -13.38 -4.60
CA ALA A 730 20.45 -11.93 -4.77
C ALA A 730 19.27 -11.31 -4.02
N PHE A 731 18.24 -12.11 -3.73
CA PHE A 731 17.06 -11.67 -2.98
C PHE A 731 17.25 -11.75 -1.46
N TRP A 732 18.32 -12.34 -0.95
CA TRP A 732 18.49 -12.51 0.50
C TRP A 732 18.91 -11.22 1.22
N PRO A 733 18.68 -11.11 2.55
CA PRO A 733 19.23 -10.03 3.35
C PRO A 733 20.75 -9.90 3.19
N LYS A 734 21.26 -8.67 3.24
CA LYS A 734 22.69 -8.40 3.02
C LYS A 734 23.59 -9.21 3.97
N GLY A 735 24.67 -9.76 3.42
CA GLY A 735 25.67 -10.54 4.16
C GLY A 735 25.41 -12.04 4.19
N ASN A 736 24.30 -12.53 3.63
CA ASN A 736 24.05 -13.96 3.44
C ASN A 736 24.50 -14.38 2.04
N HIS A 737 25.12 -15.55 1.94
CA HIS A 737 25.68 -16.04 0.69
C HIS A 737 25.34 -17.51 0.47
N LEU A 738 25.08 -17.87 -0.79
CA LEU A 738 24.88 -19.22 -1.29
C LEU A 738 25.98 -19.55 -2.30
N PHE A 739 26.57 -20.73 -2.17
CA PHE A 739 27.58 -21.24 -3.11
C PHE A 739 27.13 -22.62 -3.61
N PRO A 740 26.48 -22.70 -4.78
CA PRO A 740 26.14 -23.96 -5.42
C PRO A 740 27.39 -24.78 -5.76
N SER A 741 27.33 -26.09 -5.56
CA SER A 741 28.39 -27.01 -5.94
C SER A 741 28.62 -26.94 -7.46
N GLY A 742 29.88 -26.83 -7.90
CA GLY A 742 30.22 -26.81 -9.32
C GLY A 742 29.78 -25.56 -10.09
N ASN A 743 29.32 -24.49 -9.40
CA ASN A 743 28.57 -23.38 -10.02
C ASN A 743 27.35 -23.85 -10.83
N ALA A 744 26.77 -25.00 -10.45
CA ALA A 744 25.59 -25.53 -11.11
C ALA A 744 24.37 -24.62 -10.87
N PRO A 745 23.48 -24.47 -11.86
CA PRO A 745 22.19 -23.83 -11.63
C PRO A 745 21.38 -24.60 -10.57
N ILE A 746 20.46 -23.92 -9.89
CA ILE A 746 19.57 -24.55 -8.91
C ILE A 746 18.66 -25.55 -9.63
N GLY A 747 19.04 -26.82 -9.63
CA GLY A 747 18.28 -27.93 -10.20
C GLY A 747 18.37 -29.20 -9.33
N PRO A 748 17.54 -30.22 -9.58
CA PRO A 748 17.44 -31.39 -8.71
C PRO A 748 18.82 -32.05 -8.47
N GLY A 749 19.16 -32.31 -7.20
CA GLY A 749 20.43 -32.88 -6.79
C GLY A 749 21.56 -31.86 -6.55
N THR A 750 21.33 -30.58 -6.81
CA THR A 750 22.34 -29.54 -6.57
C THR A 750 22.52 -29.29 -5.08
N ALA A 751 23.67 -29.69 -4.54
CA ALA A 751 24.09 -29.33 -3.18
C ALA A 751 24.65 -27.90 -3.16
N ALA A 752 24.40 -27.14 -2.09
CA ALA A 752 24.95 -25.80 -1.92
C ALA A 752 25.38 -25.53 -0.47
N LEU A 753 26.42 -24.70 -0.35
CA LEU A 753 26.93 -24.17 0.91
C LEU A 753 26.29 -22.81 1.20
N LEU A 754 25.89 -22.62 2.46
CA LEU A 754 25.26 -21.43 3.00
C LEU A 754 26.19 -20.79 4.02
N ASN A 755 26.51 -19.51 3.83
CA ASN A 755 27.11 -18.67 4.86
C ASN A 755 26.10 -17.63 5.30
N LEU A 756 25.46 -17.88 6.44
CA LEU A 756 24.44 -17.01 7.00
C LEU A 756 25.05 -16.09 8.06
N THR A 757 24.73 -14.80 8.00
CA THR A 757 25.22 -13.83 8.98
C THR A 757 24.31 -13.87 10.22
N LEU A 758 24.91 -14.19 11.36
CA LEU A 758 24.27 -14.17 12.68
C LEU A 758 24.51 -12.82 13.39
N PRO A 759 23.71 -12.49 14.42
CA PRO A 759 23.93 -11.31 15.25
C PRO A 759 25.37 -11.27 15.82
N GLY A 760 25.97 -10.09 15.86
CA GLY A 760 27.36 -9.91 16.31
C GLY A 760 28.42 -10.18 15.23
N GLY A 761 28.04 -10.39 13.97
CA GLY A 761 28.98 -10.54 12.84
C GLY A 761 29.57 -11.95 12.70
N LEU A 762 29.00 -12.94 13.41
CA LEU A 762 29.38 -14.34 13.28
C LEU A 762 28.83 -14.90 11.97
N VAL A 763 29.61 -15.76 11.30
CA VAL A 763 29.20 -16.45 10.08
C VAL A 763 28.87 -17.89 10.42
N LEU A 764 27.66 -18.31 10.09
CA LEU A 764 27.22 -19.69 10.16
C LEU A 764 27.42 -20.38 8.81
N ALA A 765 28.32 -21.36 8.76
CA ALA A 765 28.47 -22.22 7.59
C ALA A 765 27.57 -23.46 7.72
N THR A 766 26.65 -23.66 6.79
CA THR A 766 25.73 -24.80 6.73
C THR A 766 25.37 -25.12 5.28
N GLY A 767 24.45 -26.04 4.98
CA GLY A 767 24.17 -26.44 3.60
C GLY A 767 22.75 -26.89 3.35
N LEU A 768 22.42 -26.95 2.06
CA LEU A 768 21.16 -27.46 1.54
C LEU A 768 21.39 -28.30 0.28
N THR A 769 20.38 -29.04 -0.15
CA THR A 769 20.33 -29.70 -1.45
C THR A 769 18.97 -29.49 -2.10
N VAL A 770 18.94 -29.27 -3.41
CA VAL A 770 17.68 -29.23 -4.16
C VAL A 770 17.14 -30.66 -4.24
N ILE A 771 15.93 -30.88 -3.73
CA ILE A 771 15.27 -32.20 -3.74
C ILE A 771 14.23 -32.31 -4.86
N HIS A 772 13.65 -31.18 -5.26
CA HIS A 772 12.63 -31.09 -6.30
C HIS A 772 12.77 -29.77 -7.05
N ALA A 773 12.54 -29.77 -8.37
CA ALA A 773 12.37 -28.54 -9.14
C ALA A 773 11.64 -28.82 -10.46
N ASP A 774 10.64 -28.00 -10.75
CA ASP A 774 9.88 -27.99 -11.99
C ASP A 774 9.67 -26.54 -12.47
N ASP A 775 8.65 -26.31 -13.31
CA ASP A 775 8.33 -25.00 -13.86
C ASP A 775 7.59 -24.09 -12.87
N THR A 776 6.96 -24.63 -11.82
CA THR A 776 6.11 -23.85 -10.90
C THR A 776 6.65 -23.85 -9.47
N SER A 777 7.65 -24.67 -9.17
CA SER A 777 8.20 -24.86 -7.83
C SER A 777 9.65 -25.36 -7.83
N PHE A 778 10.33 -25.15 -6.70
CA PHE A 778 11.56 -25.83 -6.34
C PHE A 778 11.67 -25.95 -4.82
N SER A 779 12.27 -27.04 -4.35
CA SER A 779 12.37 -27.33 -2.92
C SER A 779 13.78 -27.71 -2.53
N PHE A 780 14.22 -27.22 -1.37
CA PHE A 780 15.50 -27.60 -0.78
C PHE A 780 15.32 -28.31 0.54
N MET A 781 16.15 -29.31 0.79
CA MET A 781 16.27 -29.94 2.09
C MET A 781 17.59 -29.54 2.75
N THR A 782 17.57 -29.35 4.07
CA THR A 782 18.74 -28.91 4.82
C THR A 782 19.73 -30.05 5.08
N ALA A 783 21.01 -29.71 5.27
CA ALA A 783 22.03 -30.65 5.70
C ALA A 783 21.94 -30.94 7.22
N CYS A 784 22.36 -32.13 7.64
CA CYS A 784 22.43 -32.50 9.05
C CYS A 784 23.32 -31.52 9.83
N GLY A 785 22.78 -30.96 10.92
CA GLY A 785 23.42 -29.92 11.72
C GLY A 785 22.99 -28.48 11.39
N HIS A 786 22.19 -28.29 10.34
CA HIS A 786 21.55 -27.00 10.03
C HIS A 786 20.58 -26.56 11.16
N ILE A 787 20.34 -25.24 11.28
CA ILE A 787 19.43 -24.67 12.31
C ILE A 787 18.03 -25.29 12.21
N LEU A 788 17.54 -25.37 10.97
CA LEU A 788 16.32 -26.06 10.55
C LEU A 788 16.65 -27.48 10.11
N SER A 789 15.91 -28.47 10.61
CA SER A 789 15.83 -29.81 10.03
C SER A 789 14.51 -29.89 9.27
N GLY A 790 14.58 -29.83 7.94
CA GLY A 790 13.39 -29.82 7.11
C GLY A 790 13.66 -29.49 5.66
N TRP A 791 12.58 -29.26 4.93
CA TRP A 791 12.66 -28.71 3.59
C TRP A 791 11.78 -27.48 3.43
N ILE A 792 12.13 -26.68 2.42
CA ILE A 792 11.51 -25.41 2.12
C ILE A 792 11.13 -25.44 0.64
N THR A 793 9.85 -25.28 0.37
CA THR A 793 9.31 -25.21 -0.99
C THR A 793 9.10 -23.76 -1.39
N PHE A 794 9.54 -23.42 -2.59
CA PHE A 794 9.36 -22.13 -3.24
C PHE A 794 8.46 -22.37 -4.44
N SER A 795 7.30 -21.73 -4.49
CA SER A 795 6.33 -21.96 -5.56
C SER A 795 5.70 -20.68 -6.06
N CYS A 796 5.19 -20.72 -7.28
CA CYS A 796 4.45 -19.64 -7.90
C CYS A 796 3.26 -20.19 -8.68
N PHE A 797 2.10 -19.58 -8.50
CA PHE A 797 0.86 -20.01 -9.15
C PHE A 797 -0.07 -18.80 -9.40
N ARG A 798 -1.04 -18.96 -10.29
CA ARG A 798 -2.03 -17.94 -10.62
C ARG A 798 -3.40 -18.38 -10.12
N LYS A 799 -4.18 -17.45 -9.55
CA LYS A 799 -5.59 -17.67 -9.19
C LYS A 799 -6.37 -16.40 -9.50
N LYS A 800 -7.41 -16.51 -10.33
CA LYS A 800 -8.13 -15.35 -10.89
C LYS A 800 -7.13 -14.36 -11.54
N ASP A 801 -7.30 -13.06 -11.31
CA ASP A 801 -6.46 -11.99 -11.88
C ASP A 801 -5.19 -11.68 -11.08
N ALA A 802 -4.69 -12.64 -10.27
CA ALA A 802 -3.53 -12.44 -9.40
C ALA A 802 -2.52 -13.59 -9.48
N THR A 803 -1.24 -13.23 -9.42
CA THR A 803 -0.12 -14.17 -9.33
C THR A 803 0.38 -14.20 -7.88
N PHE A 804 0.57 -15.40 -7.34
CA PHE A 804 1.00 -15.64 -5.97
C PHE A 804 2.39 -16.26 -5.95
N ILE A 805 3.25 -15.75 -5.07
CA ILE A 805 4.59 -16.28 -4.82
C ILE A 805 4.63 -16.76 -3.38
N GLN A 806 5.05 -18.00 -3.16
CA GLN A 806 5.01 -18.68 -1.88
C GLN A 806 6.39 -19.18 -1.44
N VAL A 807 6.69 -19.01 -0.16
CA VAL A 807 7.73 -19.77 0.57
C VAL A 807 7.04 -20.62 1.63
N HIS A 808 7.27 -21.92 1.60
CA HIS A 808 6.63 -22.90 2.47
C HIS A 808 7.67 -23.77 3.19
N PRO A 809 8.19 -23.33 4.35
CA PRO A 809 9.03 -24.16 5.21
C PRO A 809 8.21 -25.19 6.00
N LEU A 810 8.62 -26.45 5.92
CA LEU A 810 8.16 -27.53 6.80
C LEU A 810 9.37 -28.06 7.58
N PHE A 811 9.43 -27.81 8.90
CA PHE A 811 10.67 -28.04 9.65
C PHE A 811 10.47 -28.30 11.15
N ARG A 812 11.48 -28.92 11.75
CA ARG A 812 11.77 -28.88 13.19
C ARG A 812 13.07 -28.12 13.44
N ALA A 813 13.26 -27.65 14.67
CA ALA A 813 14.61 -27.23 15.09
C ALA A 813 15.57 -28.43 15.02
N GLY A 814 16.79 -28.21 14.50
CA GLY A 814 17.74 -29.30 14.27
C GLY A 814 18.21 -30.02 15.53
N ASP A 815 18.31 -29.29 16.64
CA ASP A 815 18.83 -29.77 17.92
C ASP A 815 18.29 -28.94 19.12
N PRO A 816 18.58 -29.32 20.38
CA PRO A 816 18.07 -28.63 21.57
C PRO A 816 18.47 -27.16 21.69
N LEU A 817 19.67 -26.80 21.24
CA LEU A 817 20.13 -25.41 21.32
C LEU A 817 19.37 -24.55 20.32
N MET A 818 19.10 -25.07 19.13
CA MET A 818 18.30 -24.38 18.12
C MET A 818 16.84 -24.25 18.57
N GLU A 819 16.23 -25.28 19.16
CA GLU A 819 14.87 -25.20 19.73
C GLU A 819 14.77 -24.12 20.82
N LEU A 820 15.78 -24.03 21.70
CA LEU A 820 15.86 -22.95 22.67
C LEU A 820 16.02 -21.59 21.99
N GLY A 821 16.89 -21.49 20.97
CA GLY A 821 17.08 -20.28 20.17
C GLY A 821 15.79 -19.80 19.51
N PHE A 822 14.99 -20.70 18.94
CA PHE A 822 13.68 -20.39 18.36
C PHE A 822 12.74 -19.78 19.39
N ARG A 823 12.73 -20.32 20.63
CA ARG A 823 11.96 -19.77 21.75
C ARG A 823 12.46 -18.42 22.24
N LEU A 824 13.77 -18.16 22.11
CA LEU A 824 14.43 -16.92 22.52
C LEU A 824 14.56 -15.89 21.39
N GLY A 825 13.81 -16.05 20.29
CA GLY A 825 13.66 -15.01 19.25
C GLY A 825 14.30 -15.32 17.89
N ALA A 826 14.99 -16.46 17.71
CA ALA A 826 15.49 -16.86 16.39
C ALA A 826 14.35 -17.12 15.39
N ALA A 827 13.14 -17.50 15.86
CA ALA A 827 11.94 -17.62 15.03
C ALA A 827 11.60 -16.30 14.32
N ALA A 828 11.63 -15.19 15.05
CA ALA A 828 11.34 -13.88 14.47
C ALA A 828 12.43 -13.42 13.49
N GLN A 829 13.66 -13.93 13.62
CA GLN A 829 14.74 -13.66 12.67
C GLN A 829 14.55 -14.42 11.37
N GLU A 830 14.13 -15.68 11.45
CA GLU A 830 13.69 -16.47 10.29
C GLU A 830 12.52 -15.79 9.58
N ASP A 831 11.50 -15.33 10.31
CA ASP A 831 10.34 -14.65 9.71
C ASP A 831 10.79 -13.40 8.94
N ARG A 832 11.65 -12.57 9.54
CA ARG A 832 12.22 -11.39 8.87
C ARG A 832 13.01 -11.75 7.62
N PHE A 833 13.77 -12.85 7.65
CA PHE A 833 14.55 -13.30 6.50
C PHE A 833 13.65 -13.57 5.29
N TRP A 834 12.52 -14.26 5.48
CA TRP A 834 11.58 -14.56 4.39
C TRP A 834 10.81 -13.33 3.91
N HIS A 835 10.39 -12.44 4.81
CA HIS A 835 9.75 -11.17 4.45
C HIS A 835 10.68 -10.29 3.60
N GLU A 836 11.94 -10.15 4.00
CA GLU A 836 12.93 -9.38 3.24
C GLU A 836 13.21 -10.04 1.88
N THR A 837 13.26 -11.37 1.83
CA THR A 837 13.49 -12.12 0.60
C THR A 837 12.38 -11.89 -0.43
N LEU A 838 11.13 -12.09 -0.03
CA LEU A 838 9.97 -11.83 -0.90
C LEU A 838 9.84 -10.35 -1.25
N GLY A 839 10.14 -9.44 -0.31
CA GLY A 839 10.15 -7.99 -0.57
C GLY A 839 11.27 -7.53 -1.52
N ASN A 840 12.42 -8.21 -1.55
CA ASN A 840 13.47 -7.98 -2.54
C ASN A 840 13.04 -8.49 -3.92
N LEU A 841 12.42 -9.68 -3.99
CA LEU A 841 11.88 -10.24 -5.22
C LEU A 841 10.78 -9.36 -5.83
N ALA A 842 9.82 -8.88 -5.03
CA ALA A 842 8.78 -7.94 -5.47
C ALA A 842 9.38 -6.69 -6.13
N ARG A 843 10.39 -6.09 -5.49
CA ARG A 843 11.11 -4.93 -6.04
C ARG A 843 11.81 -5.23 -7.35
N ARG A 844 12.41 -6.41 -7.50
CA ARG A 844 13.04 -6.85 -8.76
C ARG A 844 12.02 -6.98 -9.89
N LEU A 845 10.79 -7.38 -9.56
CA LEU A 845 9.66 -7.50 -10.48
C LEU A 845 8.95 -6.16 -10.75
N GLY A 846 9.45 -5.03 -10.24
CA GLY A 846 8.88 -3.70 -10.46
C GLY A 846 7.59 -3.42 -9.69
N THR A 847 7.30 -4.21 -8.65
CA THR A 847 6.06 -4.14 -7.88
C THR A 847 6.32 -4.02 -6.37
N HIS A 848 5.27 -3.72 -5.61
CA HIS A 848 5.28 -3.66 -4.16
C HIS A 848 4.06 -4.42 -3.63
N GLY A 849 4.28 -5.27 -2.64
CA GLY A 849 3.22 -6.03 -1.99
C GLY A 849 3.62 -6.38 -0.56
N ASP A 850 2.62 -6.44 0.33
CA ASP A 850 2.81 -6.95 1.68
C ASP A 850 2.87 -8.49 1.63
N VAL A 851 3.79 -9.05 2.41
CA VAL A 851 3.95 -10.50 2.56
C VAL A 851 3.01 -10.97 3.68
N ALA A 852 2.04 -11.81 3.34
CA ALA A 852 1.19 -12.47 4.32
C ALA A 852 1.93 -13.67 4.93
N GLN A 853 1.72 -13.94 6.23
CA GLN A 853 2.33 -15.06 6.94
C GLN A 853 1.27 -15.89 7.67
N GLN A 854 1.37 -17.22 7.57
CA GLN A 854 0.60 -18.18 8.36
C GLN A 854 1.55 -19.19 9.01
N ASP A 855 1.38 -19.43 10.31
CA ASP A 855 2.17 -20.40 11.07
C ASP A 855 1.26 -21.48 11.65
N ILE A 856 1.52 -22.74 11.34
CA ILE A 856 0.79 -23.90 11.82
C ILE A 856 1.75 -24.81 12.61
N LEU A 857 1.38 -25.09 13.87
CA LEU A 857 2.09 -26.04 14.70
C LEU A 857 1.50 -27.45 14.47
N ILE A 858 2.18 -28.27 13.69
CA ILE A 858 1.72 -29.62 13.33
C ILE A 858 1.94 -30.60 14.47
N ASP A 859 3.13 -30.57 15.08
CA ASP A 859 3.45 -31.38 16.25
C ASP A 859 4.12 -30.53 17.36
N PRO A 860 3.45 -30.33 18.51
CA PRO A 860 3.99 -29.60 19.65
C PRO A 860 5.04 -30.39 20.44
N ASP A 861 5.20 -31.70 20.19
CA ASP A 861 6.09 -32.57 20.94
C ASP A 861 7.56 -32.42 20.49
N ILE A 862 8.47 -32.56 21.46
CA ILE A 862 9.92 -32.50 21.26
C ILE A 862 10.47 -33.92 21.22
N GLN A 863 11.34 -34.20 20.26
CA GLN A 863 11.95 -35.51 20.07
C GLN A 863 13.22 -35.69 20.91
N TRP A 864 13.06 -35.93 22.22
CA TRP A 864 14.20 -36.10 23.14
C TRP A 864 15.20 -37.19 22.74
N HIS A 865 14.74 -38.24 22.07
CA HIS A 865 15.61 -39.28 21.53
C HIS A 865 16.59 -38.77 20.45
N LYS A 866 16.37 -37.57 19.88
CA LYS A 866 17.26 -36.88 18.94
C LYS A 866 18.22 -35.89 19.62
N PHE A 867 18.34 -35.88 20.95
CA PHE A 867 19.24 -34.97 21.68
C PHE A 867 20.69 -35.01 21.15
N ALA A 868 21.15 -36.20 20.73
CA ALA A 868 22.49 -36.40 20.17
C ALA A 868 22.77 -35.59 18.88
N ASN A 869 21.75 -35.00 18.24
CA ASN A 869 21.92 -34.10 17.10
C ASN A 869 22.79 -32.87 17.43
N LEU A 870 22.90 -32.49 18.71
CA LEU A 870 23.74 -31.37 19.15
C LEU A 870 25.21 -31.49 18.71
N ARG A 871 25.74 -32.72 18.55
CA ARG A 871 27.11 -32.97 18.07
C ARG A 871 27.36 -32.50 16.63
N TYR A 872 26.29 -32.31 15.87
CA TYR A 872 26.32 -31.85 14.49
C TYR A 872 26.01 -30.37 14.33
N ASN A 873 25.66 -29.66 15.40
CA ASN A 873 25.24 -28.26 15.37
C ASN A 873 26.25 -27.38 14.61
N SER A 874 25.80 -26.84 13.48
CA SER A 874 26.62 -26.04 12.58
C SER A 874 27.03 -24.71 13.19
N ALA A 875 26.24 -24.13 14.09
CA ALA A 875 26.57 -22.87 14.76
C ALA A 875 27.73 -23.03 15.76
N ILE A 876 27.71 -24.09 16.57
CA ILE A 876 28.81 -24.42 17.49
C ILE A 876 30.09 -24.68 16.68
N ARG A 877 30.00 -25.52 15.65
CA ARG A 877 31.15 -25.88 14.83
C ARG A 877 31.73 -24.70 14.07
N SER A 878 30.88 -23.83 13.51
CA SER A 878 31.31 -22.61 12.83
C SER A 878 31.98 -21.65 13.82
N SER A 879 31.38 -21.46 15.00
CA SER A 879 31.94 -20.60 16.06
C SER A 879 33.30 -21.08 16.55
N LEU A 880 33.48 -22.38 16.77
CA LEU A 880 34.77 -22.96 17.16
C LEU A 880 35.85 -22.80 16.06
N TYR A 881 35.45 -22.79 14.80
CA TYR A 881 36.36 -22.62 13.66
C TYR A 881 36.63 -21.14 13.31
N MET A 882 35.84 -20.19 13.83
CA MET A 882 35.96 -18.75 13.51
C MET A 882 37.39 -18.19 13.71
N PRO A 883 38.12 -18.48 14.81
CA PRO A 883 39.48 -17.94 14.98
C PRO A 883 40.44 -18.38 13.86
N VAL A 884 40.35 -19.65 13.46
CA VAL A 884 41.15 -20.23 12.35
C VAL A 884 40.77 -19.59 11.02
N TYR A 885 39.46 -19.40 10.78
CA TYR A 885 38.95 -18.76 9.59
C TYR A 885 39.43 -17.30 9.44
N VAL A 886 39.40 -16.52 10.53
CA VAL A 886 39.87 -15.14 10.55
C VAL A 886 41.37 -15.07 10.26
N LEU A 887 42.17 -15.91 10.91
CA LEU A 887 43.62 -15.98 10.66
C LEU A 887 43.94 -16.36 9.20
N LYS A 888 43.22 -17.33 8.63
CA LYS A 888 43.39 -17.76 7.23
C LYS A 888 43.06 -16.64 6.23
N ASN A 889 42.01 -15.86 6.50
CA ASN A 889 41.64 -14.72 5.66
C ASN A 889 42.64 -13.57 5.77
N ILE A 890 43.14 -13.25 6.97
CA ILE A 890 44.20 -12.25 7.17
C ILE A 890 45.48 -12.67 6.42
N PHE A 891 45.86 -13.95 6.50
CA PHE A 891 47.01 -14.48 5.78
C PHE A 891 46.85 -14.42 4.25
N MET A 892 45.66 -14.70 3.72
CA MET A 892 45.35 -14.53 2.29
C MET A 892 45.46 -13.08 1.82
N VAL A 893 44.99 -12.13 2.64
CA VAL A 893 45.11 -10.69 2.35
C VAL A 893 46.58 -10.24 2.38
N LEU A 894 47.37 -10.72 3.34
CA LEU A 894 48.80 -10.39 3.48
C LEU A 894 49.68 -11.01 2.39
N THR A 895 49.30 -12.16 1.82
CA THR A 895 50.07 -12.87 0.77
C THR A 895 49.73 -12.43 -0.66
N GLY A 896 48.90 -11.39 -0.84
CA GLY A 896 48.60 -10.82 -2.15
C GLY A 896 47.72 -11.69 -3.05
N ARG A 897 47.18 -12.82 -2.56
CA ARG A 897 46.14 -13.59 -3.25
C ARG A 897 44.80 -12.86 -3.11
N LYS A 898 44.62 -11.76 -3.86
CA LYS A 898 43.39 -10.97 -3.85
C LYS A 898 42.17 -11.83 -4.22
N ARG A 899 41.09 -11.63 -3.47
CA ARG A 899 39.69 -11.91 -3.86
C ARG A 899 39.46 -11.30 -5.25
N LYS A 900 39.32 -12.12 -6.28
CA LYS A 900 38.54 -11.74 -7.46
C LYS A 900 37.07 -11.82 -7.05
N GLU A 901 36.52 -10.72 -6.58
CA GLU A 901 35.08 -10.52 -6.63
C GLU A 901 34.74 -10.34 -8.12
N ASN A 902 34.16 -11.38 -8.74
CA ASN A 902 33.45 -11.22 -10.01
C ASN A 902 32.00 -10.79 -9.68
N PRO A 903 31.37 -9.98 -10.56
CA PRO A 903 30.23 -9.12 -10.26
C PRO A 903 28.95 -9.86 -9.83
#